data_AF-A0A7C2LA50-F1
#
_entry.id   AF-A0A7C2LA50-F1
#
_cell.length_a   1.000
_cell.length_b   1.000
_cell.length_c   1.000
_cell.angle_alpha   90.00
_cell.angle_beta   90.00
_cell.angle_gamma   90.00
#
_symmetry.space_group_name_H-M   'P 1'
#
loop_
_entity.id
_entity.type
_entity.pdbx_description
1 polymer ?
#
loop_
_entity_poly.entity_id
_entity_poly.type
_entity_poly.pdbx_seq_one_letter_code
_entity_poly.pdbx_strand_id
1 'polypeptide(L)'
;MQPNRLIHEKSPYLLQHAHNPVDWYPWCEEAFERAANEDKPIFLSVGYSSCHWCHVMAHESFEDPRIADILNRNFVCVKVDREERPDIDDIYMTAVQLLAGRGGWPMSVFLTPEGEPFFAGTYYPPEIFAQIARQLADAYQNRRDEVLQSAREVAGVIQQVAAARYEQMEGEPDPHIAGSYLQQMRQHFDPVHGGFGNAPKFPPNTAFPVLFWLGENLNSEDALQMALRTLDAMALGGIRDHIGGGFHRYSTDAQWLLPHFEKMLTDNAQLGWAYTEAYSLTGNMHYAEVAREIYHWVLREMRVEGGAFASATDADSEGEEGKYYTWTLGEIRQVLPPALADLFCNVYSIRPDGNYREEASGQLTGRNIPHLRAPLNEIAAELGMTPQDLQEKMRGAREMLLQARLQRVPPLRDDKVLAGWNGLMIESLAYAGLVLENEQYVQAAEEAARFILQQMTDEEGRLLRRYRDGEAAIPAYLEDYALLGAGLLVLFEATENETWLAEAKRLANRAIADFWDEEHQAFVNTADYHERLIARVKEVHDRSTPCGNGAAVRLLAKLYGITGEENYAYFAYRTLRSLWSPIQKYPQGSDSLIYALLLLAGDELEEIPEAEAAQPAISTTGLPVHVEMHIMEGGVMIRFLMERGWHIHGAEGVPEHLVPTRIEISSTLPLVFGEPMFPPPDTLQTGETAQPVPVYRGELRVVVPVIGIGEVTTDTGEIRAKVTCQPCTDTECALPQTVELVEQVRLHLRDEGVR
;
A
#
# COMPACT_ATOMS: atom_id res chain seq x y z
N MET A 1 -7.76 35.67 12.95
CA MET A 1 -7.57 35.01 14.26
C MET A 1 -6.11 35.17 14.66
N GLN A 2 -5.78 35.15 15.95
CA GLN A 2 -4.36 35.05 16.34
C GLN A 2 -3.85 33.65 15.94
N PRO A 3 -2.64 33.54 15.37
CA PRO A 3 -2.07 32.24 15.05
C PRO A 3 -1.76 31.44 16.32
N ASN A 4 -1.88 30.12 16.24
CA ASN A 4 -1.33 29.17 17.21
C ASN A 4 0.16 28.90 16.92
N ARG A 5 0.77 27.93 17.61
CA ARG A 5 2.22 27.66 17.53
C ARG A 5 2.68 27.11 16.19
N LEU A 6 1.78 26.51 15.40
CA LEU A 6 2.13 25.94 14.09
C LEU A 6 2.58 27.00 13.07
N ILE A 7 2.39 28.31 13.34
CA ILE A 7 2.90 29.39 12.49
C ILE A 7 4.44 29.41 12.40
N HIS A 8 5.12 28.73 13.31
CA HIS A 8 6.58 28.62 13.35
C HIS A 8 7.10 27.36 12.64
N GLU A 9 6.21 26.46 12.24
CA GLU A 9 6.58 25.25 11.52
C GLU A 9 6.92 25.55 10.06
N LYS A 10 7.66 24.63 9.43
CA LYS A 10 7.93 24.72 7.98
C LYS A 10 7.01 23.83 7.15
N SER A 11 6.47 22.74 7.70
CA SER A 11 5.52 21.87 6.99
C SER A 11 4.34 22.67 6.44
N PRO A 12 4.08 22.64 5.11
CA PRO A 12 2.90 23.26 4.54
C PRO A 12 1.60 22.74 5.17
N TYR A 13 1.52 21.46 5.49
CA TYR A 13 0.38 20.88 6.18
C TYR A 13 0.16 21.53 7.55
N LEU A 14 1.19 21.63 8.40
CA LEU A 14 1.05 22.24 9.72
C LEU A 14 0.70 23.74 9.62
N LEU A 15 1.31 24.45 8.67
CA LEU A 15 1.05 25.87 8.43
C LEU A 15 -0.40 26.16 8.01
N GLN A 16 -1.03 25.25 7.25
CA GLN A 16 -2.46 25.38 6.89
C GLN A 16 -3.36 25.47 8.14
N HIS A 17 -2.94 24.89 9.26
CA HIS A 17 -3.71 24.85 10.51
C HIS A 17 -3.27 25.90 11.54
N ALA A 18 -2.31 26.76 11.20
CA ALA A 18 -1.77 27.77 12.11
C ALA A 18 -2.82 28.81 12.57
N HIS A 19 -3.91 28.97 11.82
CA HIS A 19 -4.99 29.91 12.14
C HIS A 19 -6.28 29.25 12.63
N ASN A 20 -6.29 27.93 12.81
CA ASN A 20 -7.45 27.22 13.35
C ASN A 20 -7.71 27.68 14.80
N PRO A 21 -8.98 27.71 15.24
CA PRO A 21 -9.33 28.04 16.63
C PRO A 21 -8.84 27.00 17.65
N VAL A 22 -8.52 25.78 17.22
CA VAL A 22 -7.83 24.79 18.06
C VAL A 22 -6.40 25.28 18.35
N ASP A 23 -6.00 25.26 19.62
CA ASP A 23 -4.68 25.65 20.11
C ASP A 23 -3.66 24.54 19.84
N TRP A 24 -3.23 24.44 18.58
CA TRP A 24 -2.32 23.39 18.14
C TRP A 24 -0.88 23.61 18.60
N TYR A 25 -0.26 22.50 18.98
CA TYR A 25 1.17 22.30 19.10
C TYR A 25 1.70 21.42 17.96
N PRO A 26 2.94 21.62 17.51
CA PRO A 26 3.66 20.56 16.82
C PRO A 26 3.98 19.43 17.82
N TRP A 27 4.44 18.28 17.33
CA TRP A 27 4.98 17.26 18.23
C TRP A 27 6.30 17.75 18.84
N CYS A 28 6.26 18.13 20.12
CA CYS A 28 7.40 18.74 20.81
C CYS A 28 7.30 18.55 22.33
N GLU A 29 8.44 18.62 23.02
CA GLU A 29 8.54 18.47 24.48
C GLU A 29 7.62 19.44 25.24
N GLU A 30 7.49 20.70 24.77
CA GLU A 30 6.60 21.71 25.39
C GLU A 30 5.14 21.22 25.48
N ALA A 31 4.65 20.49 24.47
CA ALA A 31 3.29 19.96 24.47
C ALA A 31 3.09 18.89 25.55
N PHE A 32 4.06 17.96 25.69
CA PHE A 32 4.03 16.89 26.68
C PHE A 32 4.23 17.44 28.10
N GLU A 33 5.15 18.38 28.30
CA GLU A 33 5.33 19.05 29.59
C GLU A 33 4.07 19.80 30.01
N ARG A 34 3.40 20.49 29.08
CA ARG A 34 2.12 21.16 29.37
C ARG A 34 1.04 20.15 29.73
N ALA A 35 0.93 19.04 29.00
CA ALA A 35 -0.03 17.98 29.28
C ALA A 35 0.18 17.40 30.69
N ALA A 36 1.43 17.16 31.08
CA ALA A 36 1.79 16.67 32.41
C ALA A 36 1.51 17.71 33.51
N ASN A 37 1.89 18.97 33.30
CA ASN A 37 1.73 20.04 34.29
C ASN A 37 0.27 20.46 34.51
N GLU A 38 -0.54 20.50 33.44
CA GLU A 38 -1.97 20.80 33.50
C GLU A 38 -2.83 19.58 33.83
N ASP A 39 -2.23 18.40 33.88
CA ASP A 39 -2.90 17.13 34.11
C ASP A 39 -4.02 16.84 33.08
N LYS A 40 -3.68 17.02 31.80
CA LYS A 40 -4.60 16.89 30.67
C LYS A 40 -4.14 15.82 29.68
N PRO A 41 -5.06 15.02 29.11
CA PRO A 41 -4.74 14.14 28.01
C PRO A 41 -4.34 14.93 26.75
N ILE A 42 -3.67 14.26 25.83
CA ILE A 42 -3.27 14.81 24.53
C ILE A 42 -4.26 14.34 23.46
N PHE A 43 -4.69 15.25 22.59
CA PHE A 43 -5.35 14.89 21.33
C PHE A 43 -4.33 15.03 20.19
N LEU A 44 -3.93 13.90 19.63
CA LEU A 44 -3.01 13.80 18.50
C LEU A 44 -3.79 13.66 17.18
N SER A 45 -3.53 14.58 16.25
CA SER A 45 -4.04 14.52 14.87
C SER A 45 -2.88 14.38 13.87
N VAL A 46 -2.86 13.29 13.11
CA VAL A 46 -1.81 13.02 12.10
C VAL A 46 -2.43 13.05 10.70
N GLY A 47 -1.77 13.73 9.76
CA GLY A 47 -2.19 13.82 8.35
C GLY A 47 -1.08 14.41 7.48
N TYR A 48 -1.43 14.91 6.29
CA TYR A 48 -0.50 15.52 5.32
C TYR A 48 -1.27 16.46 4.38
N SER A 49 -0.54 17.34 3.69
CA SER A 49 -1.08 18.54 3.01
C SER A 49 -2.01 18.25 1.85
N SER A 50 -1.86 17.11 1.19
CA SER A 50 -2.62 16.70 0.01
C SER A 50 -3.72 15.68 0.30
N CYS A 51 -3.95 15.38 1.58
CA CYS A 51 -5.00 14.48 2.05
C CYS A 51 -6.37 15.16 2.06
N HIS A 52 -7.26 14.81 1.12
CA HIS A 52 -8.63 15.35 1.06
C HIS A 52 -9.42 15.19 2.37
N TRP A 53 -9.47 13.98 2.94
CA TRP A 53 -10.20 13.74 4.21
C TRP A 53 -9.61 14.49 5.41
N CYS A 54 -8.33 14.87 5.34
CA CYS A 54 -7.70 15.70 6.36
C CYS A 54 -8.21 17.15 6.29
N HIS A 55 -8.39 17.68 5.08
CA HIS A 55 -9.03 18.97 4.84
C HIS A 55 -10.50 18.97 5.25
N VAL A 56 -11.25 17.92 4.89
CA VAL A 56 -12.66 17.75 5.30
C VAL A 56 -12.77 17.78 6.82
N MET A 57 -11.97 16.98 7.53
CA MET A 57 -11.96 16.97 9.00
C MET A 57 -11.58 18.34 9.58
N ALA A 58 -10.62 19.04 8.96
CA ALA A 58 -10.20 20.36 9.41
C ALA A 58 -11.32 21.41 9.27
N HIS A 59 -11.93 21.50 8.09
CA HIS A 59 -13.02 22.43 7.82
C HIS A 59 -14.26 22.16 8.66
N GLU A 60 -14.67 20.89 8.75
CA GLU A 60 -15.90 20.56 9.45
C GLU A 60 -15.76 20.55 10.98
N SER A 61 -14.56 20.23 11.51
CA SER A 61 -14.36 20.07 12.95
C SER A 61 -13.35 21.06 13.55
N PHE A 62 -12.14 21.17 13.01
CA PHE A 62 -11.07 21.95 13.64
C PHE A 62 -11.22 23.47 13.44
N GLU A 63 -12.02 23.90 12.46
CA GLU A 63 -12.40 25.29 12.23
C GLU A 63 -13.67 25.71 12.98
N ASP A 64 -14.48 24.77 13.49
CA ASP A 64 -15.67 25.08 14.29
C ASP A 64 -15.26 25.55 15.70
N PRO A 65 -15.55 26.82 16.09
CA PRO A 65 -15.18 27.34 17.41
C PRO A 65 -15.78 26.55 18.59
N ARG A 66 -16.93 25.88 18.40
CA ARG A 66 -17.57 25.06 19.44
C ARG A 66 -16.76 23.80 19.72
N ILE A 67 -16.27 23.15 18.67
CA ILE A 67 -15.45 21.94 18.78
C ILE A 67 -14.06 22.31 19.31
N ALA A 68 -13.49 23.41 18.81
CA ALA A 68 -12.23 23.93 19.32
C ALA A 68 -12.28 24.27 20.81
N ASP A 69 -13.37 24.83 21.32
CA ASP A 69 -13.55 25.10 22.75
C ASP A 69 -13.59 23.80 23.58
N ILE A 70 -14.22 22.74 23.08
CA ILE A 70 -14.20 21.41 23.72
C ILE A 70 -12.76 20.88 23.77
N LEU A 71 -12.05 20.95 22.64
CA LEU A 71 -10.68 20.45 22.55
C LEU A 71 -9.73 21.22 23.46
N ASN A 72 -9.64 22.55 23.31
CA ASN A 72 -8.70 23.40 24.04
C ASN A 72 -8.90 23.39 25.56
N ARG A 73 -10.14 23.16 26.04
CA ARG A 73 -10.42 23.06 27.48
C ARG A 73 -9.92 21.76 28.08
N ASN A 74 -10.05 20.66 27.33
CA ASN A 74 -9.92 19.32 27.89
C ASN A 74 -8.63 18.61 27.46
N PHE A 75 -7.97 19.06 26.40
CA PHE A 75 -6.82 18.38 25.80
C PHE A 75 -5.70 19.36 25.48
N VAL A 76 -4.46 18.88 25.50
CA VAL A 76 -3.37 19.51 24.74
C VAL A 76 -3.43 18.95 23.32
N CYS A 77 -3.63 19.83 22.33
CA CYS A 77 -3.86 19.40 20.95
C CYS A 77 -2.54 19.42 20.17
N VAL A 78 -2.13 18.28 19.64
CA VAL A 78 -0.89 18.08 18.88
C VAL A 78 -1.23 17.71 17.44
N LYS A 79 -0.58 18.38 16.48
CA LYS A 79 -0.75 18.10 15.04
C LYS A 79 0.57 17.69 14.42
N VAL A 80 0.53 16.66 13.57
CA VAL A 80 1.73 16.04 12.98
C VAL A 80 1.54 15.83 11.48
N ASP A 81 2.56 16.24 10.72
CA ASP A 81 2.72 15.88 9.32
C ASP A 81 3.41 14.51 9.22
N ARG A 82 2.71 13.50 8.70
CA ARG A 82 3.25 12.14 8.55
C ARG A 82 4.41 12.06 7.56
N GLU A 83 4.50 12.99 6.62
CA GLU A 83 5.59 12.99 5.64
C GLU A 83 6.90 13.44 6.29
N GLU A 84 6.81 14.31 7.30
CA GLU A 84 7.94 14.74 8.11
C GLU A 84 8.25 13.78 9.26
N ARG A 85 7.21 13.16 9.84
CA ARG A 85 7.30 12.26 11.02
C ARG A 85 6.62 10.90 10.78
N PRO A 86 7.11 10.08 9.83
CA PRO A 86 6.58 8.74 9.57
C PRO A 86 6.72 7.81 10.79
N ASP A 87 7.72 8.02 11.65
CA ASP A 87 7.90 7.28 12.89
C ASP A 87 6.71 7.41 13.86
N ILE A 88 6.17 8.62 14.02
CA ILE A 88 4.96 8.87 14.82
C ILE A 88 3.76 8.24 14.13
N ASP A 89 3.65 8.43 12.82
CA ASP A 89 2.56 7.89 12.00
C ASP A 89 2.46 6.37 12.17
N ASP A 90 3.56 5.64 12.08
CA ASP A 90 3.59 4.17 12.11
C ASP A 90 3.18 3.60 13.47
N ILE A 91 3.70 4.20 14.54
CA ILE A 91 3.40 3.77 15.91
C ILE A 91 1.91 3.97 16.21
N TYR A 92 1.37 5.15 15.89
CA TYR A 92 -0.02 5.45 16.22
C TYR A 92 -1.00 4.86 15.20
N MET A 93 -0.60 4.61 13.96
CA MET A 93 -1.41 3.82 13.02
C MET A 93 -1.57 2.39 13.52
N THR A 94 -0.51 1.80 14.10
CA THR A 94 -0.62 0.48 14.75
C THR A 94 -1.64 0.52 15.89
N ALA A 95 -1.62 1.58 16.71
CA ALA A 95 -2.63 1.78 17.76
C ALA A 95 -4.05 1.91 17.20
N VAL A 96 -4.25 2.69 16.13
CA VAL A 96 -5.53 2.84 15.44
C VAL A 96 -6.03 1.51 14.90
N GLN A 97 -5.17 0.72 14.25
CA GLN A 97 -5.55 -0.60 13.73
C GLN A 97 -5.95 -1.57 14.84
N LEU A 98 -5.24 -1.57 15.98
CA LEU A 98 -5.57 -2.41 17.13
C LEU A 98 -6.88 -2.02 17.81
N LEU A 99 -7.13 -0.72 17.95
CA LEU A 99 -8.29 -0.19 18.68
C LEU A 99 -9.57 -0.08 17.83
N ALA A 100 -9.43 0.35 16.57
CA ALA A 100 -10.55 0.61 15.66
C ALA A 100 -10.74 -0.49 14.59
N GLY A 101 -9.82 -1.46 14.48
CA GLY A 101 -9.86 -2.56 13.51
C GLY A 101 -9.52 -2.18 12.07
N ARG A 102 -9.39 -0.88 11.77
CA ARG A 102 -9.01 -0.34 10.45
C ARG A 102 -8.12 0.89 10.63
N GLY A 103 -7.22 1.12 9.68
CA GLY A 103 -6.35 2.30 9.62
C GLY A 103 -6.78 3.31 8.56
N GLY A 104 -6.15 4.48 8.55
CA GLY A 104 -6.33 5.51 7.55
C GLY A 104 -6.14 6.93 8.10
N TRP A 105 -6.08 7.91 7.20
CA TRP A 105 -5.95 9.33 7.55
C TRP A 105 -7.25 10.08 7.27
N PRO A 106 -7.55 11.15 8.03
CA PRO A 106 -6.79 11.68 9.17
C PRO A 106 -6.84 10.73 10.38
N MET A 107 -5.75 10.64 11.15
CA MET A 107 -5.77 9.90 12.42
C MET A 107 -6.20 10.82 13.55
N SER A 108 -7.06 10.30 14.42
CA SER A 108 -7.56 10.95 15.64
C SER A 108 -7.24 10.06 16.83
N VAL A 109 -6.19 10.39 17.58
CA VAL A 109 -5.67 9.55 18.68
C VAL A 109 -5.65 10.34 19.97
N PHE A 110 -6.07 9.72 21.07
CA PHE A 110 -6.09 10.33 22.40
C PHE A 110 -5.10 9.60 23.29
N LEU A 111 -4.17 10.38 23.85
CA LEU A 111 -3.00 9.90 24.58
C LEU A 111 -3.00 10.39 26.02
N THR A 112 -2.38 9.62 26.91
CA THR A 112 -1.97 10.13 28.22
C THR A 112 -0.88 11.21 28.07
N PRO A 113 -0.59 12.00 29.13
CA PRO A 113 0.56 12.91 29.14
C PRO A 113 1.90 12.24 28.85
N GLU A 114 2.00 10.92 29.07
CA GLU A 114 3.17 10.10 28.78
C GLU A 114 3.22 9.60 27.32
N GLY A 115 2.20 9.91 26.52
CA GLY A 115 2.09 9.53 25.11
C GLY A 115 1.43 8.17 24.86
N GLU A 116 0.91 7.50 25.89
CA GLU A 116 0.28 6.18 25.76
C GLU A 116 -1.13 6.31 25.17
N PRO A 117 -1.47 5.62 24.06
CA PRO A 117 -2.80 5.73 23.46
C PRO A 117 -3.85 4.98 24.26
N PHE A 118 -4.99 5.62 24.51
CA PHE A 118 -6.15 4.99 25.17
C PHE A 118 -7.44 5.02 24.33
N PHE A 119 -7.45 5.81 23.24
CA PHE A 119 -8.52 5.79 22.24
C PHE A 119 -7.97 6.22 20.89
N ALA A 120 -8.46 5.63 19.80
CA ALA A 120 -7.98 5.94 18.47
C ALA A 120 -9.05 5.69 17.39
N GLY A 121 -8.96 6.44 16.30
CA GLY A 121 -9.75 6.23 15.09
C GLY A 121 -9.27 7.10 13.95
N THR A 122 -10.06 7.17 12.88
CA THR A 122 -9.74 7.95 11.68
C THR A 122 -10.59 9.23 11.62
N TYR A 123 -11.43 9.35 10.59
CA TYR A 123 -12.41 10.41 10.42
C TYR A 123 -13.65 10.18 11.29
N TYR A 124 -14.11 11.25 11.95
CA TYR A 124 -15.38 11.28 12.67
C TYR A 124 -16.19 12.50 12.23
N PRO A 125 -17.48 12.34 11.86
CA PRO A 125 -18.35 13.48 11.60
C PRO A 125 -18.40 14.45 12.80
N PRO A 126 -18.54 15.77 12.59
CA PRO A 126 -18.28 16.79 13.63
C PRO A 126 -19.04 16.59 14.94
N GLU A 127 -20.34 16.27 14.87
CA GLU A 127 -21.16 16.09 16.08
C GLU A 127 -20.79 14.80 16.84
N ILE A 128 -20.40 13.74 16.11
CA ILE A 128 -19.89 12.50 16.71
C ILE A 128 -18.52 12.78 17.36
N PHE A 129 -17.65 13.51 16.66
CA PHE A 129 -16.33 13.88 17.17
C PHE A 129 -16.45 14.71 18.46
N ALA A 130 -17.34 15.71 18.49
CA ALA A 130 -17.62 16.50 19.69
C ALA A 130 -18.14 15.64 20.85
N GLN A 131 -18.97 14.64 20.57
CA GLN A 131 -19.46 13.71 21.59
C GLN A 131 -18.33 12.83 22.15
N ILE A 132 -17.50 12.26 21.28
CA ILE A 132 -16.34 11.44 21.66
C ILE A 132 -15.39 12.27 22.54
N ALA A 133 -15.02 13.47 22.10
CA ALA A 133 -14.10 14.35 22.84
C ALA A 133 -14.62 14.65 24.26
N ARG A 134 -15.92 14.91 24.43
CA ARG A 134 -16.52 15.12 25.76
C ARG A 134 -16.52 13.86 26.62
N GLN A 135 -16.83 12.70 26.03
CA GLN A 135 -16.87 11.43 26.76
C GLN A 135 -15.48 11.00 27.23
N LEU A 136 -14.45 11.20 26.41
CA LEU A 136 -13.07 10.88 26.77
C LEU A 136 -12.54 11.85 27.83
N ALA A 137 -12.87 13.14 27.73
CA ALA A 137 -12.54 14.13 28.77
C ALA A 137 -13.18 13.78 30.12
N ASP A 138 -14.47 13.42 30.12
CA ASP A 138 -15.19 12.96 31.32
C ASP A 138 -14.56 11.68 31.90
N ALA A 139 -14.24 10.70 31.06
CA ALA A 139 -13.59 9.48 31.49
C ALA A 139 -12.22 9.75 32.13
N TYR A 140 -11.41 10.62 31.53
CA TYR A 140 -10.09 10.97 32.08
C TYR A 140 -10.20 11.68 33.44
N GLN A 141 -11.20 12.55 33.64
CA GLN A 141 -11.40 13.26 34.90
C GLN A 141 -12.04 12.39 35.99
N ASN A 142 -13.04 11.58 35.65
CA ASN A 142 -13.89 10.89 36.63
C ASN A 142 -13.57 9.38 36.78
N ARG A 143 -12.90 8.77 35.81
CA ARG A 143 -12.53 7.34 35.76
C ARG A 143 -11.05 7.18 35.38
N ARG A 144 -10.19 8.07 35.91
CA ARG A 144 -8.77 8.17 35.52
C ARG A 144 -8.02 6.84 35.58
N ASP A 145 -8.18 6.10 36.67
CA ASP A 145 -7.46 4.84 36.87
C ASP A 145 -7.82 3.79 35.79
N GLU A 146 -9.08 3.77 35.34
CA GLU A 146 -9.53 2.91 34.23
C GLU A 146 -8.89 3.34 32.91
N VAL A 147 -8.81 4.66 32.64
CA VAL A 147 -8.16 5.19 31.43
C VAL A 147 -6.67 4.88 31.43
N LEU A 148 -5.96 5.12 32.54
CA LEU A 148 -4.52 4.82 32.63
C LEU A 148 -4.22 3.32 32.62
N GLN A 149 -5.13 2.49 33.11
CA GLN A 149 -5.01 1.04 33.00
C GLN A 149 -5.18 0.60 31.55
N SER A 150 -6.22 1.10 30.85
CA SER A 150 -6.43 0.83 29.44
C SER A 150 -5.27 1.33 28.58
N ALA A 151 -4.74 2.54 28.86
CA ALA A 151 -3.59 3.09 28.16
C ALA A 151 -2.35 2.19 28.29
N ARG A 152 -2.04 1.73 29.52
CA ARG A 152 -0.92 0.82 29.78
C ARG A 152 -1.11 -0.55 29.15
N GLU A 153 -2.35 -1.06 29.10
CA GLU A 153 -2.66 -2.31 28.40
C GLU A 153 -2.46 -2.17 26.89
N VAL A 154 -2.95 -1.10 26.29
CA VAL A 154 -2.77 -0.82 24.85
C VAL A 154 -1.30 -0.57 24.52
N ALA A 155 -0.59 0.26 25.29
CA ALA A 155 0.83 0.52 25.12
C ALA A 155 1.66 -0.77 25.31
N GLY A 156 1.31 -1.58 26.33
CA GLY A 156 1.90 -2.89 26.56
C GLY A 156 1.67 -3.86 25.40
N VAL A 157 0.46 -3.89 24.82
CA VAL A 157 0.17 -4.66 23.60
C VAL A 157 0.93 -4.11 22.41
N ILE A 158 1.05 -2.79 22.22
CA ILE A 158 1.85 -2.21 21.12
C ILE A 158 3.32 -2.61 21.26
N GLN A 159 3.89 -2.51 22.46
CA GLN A 159 5.27 -2.91 22.73
C GLN A 159 5.47 -4.42 22.58
N GLN A 160 4.52 -5.24 23.05
CA GLN A 160 4.56 -6.69 22.88
C GLN A 160 4.34 -7.10 21.42
N VAL A 161 3.45 -6.45 20.68
CA VAL A 161 3.27 -6.68 19.24
C VAL A 161 4.52 -6.25 18.48
N ALA A 162 5.17 -5.15 18.86
CA ALA A 162 6.45 -4.76 18.26
C ALA A 162 7.56 -5.76 18.59
N ALA A 163 7.72 -6.18 19.86
CA ALA A 163 8.78 -7.06 20.32
C ALA A 163 8.58 -8.55 19.94
N ALA A 164 7.39 -9.12 20.20
CA ALA A 164 7.05 -10.50 19.86
C ALA A 164 6.94 -10.74 18.35
N ARG A 165 6.74 -9.68 17.55
CA ARG A 165 6.93 -9.77 16.10
C ARG A 165 8.36 -10.11 15.76
N TYR A 166 9.37 -9.51 16.38
CA TYR A 166 10.77 -9.74 15.99
C TYR A 166 11.24 -11.18 16.19
N GLU A 167 10.90 -11.82 17.31
CA GLU A 167 11.28 -13.23 17.55
C GLU A 167 10.55 -14.22 16.61
N GLN A 168 9.37 -13.85 16.12
CA GLN A 168 8.56 -14.69 15.22
C GLN A 168 8.75 -14.34 13.73
N MET A 169 9.52 -13.30 13.43
CA MET A 169 9.79 -12.83 12.07
C MET A 169 10.91 -13.63 11.41
N GLU A 170 11.82 -14.23 12.17
CA GLU A 170 12.89 -15.04 11.61
C GLU A 170 12.33 -16.29 10.92
N GLY A 171 12.91 -16.63 9.77
CA GLY A 171 12.63 -17.86 9.05
C GLY A 171 13.75 -18.18 8.07
N GLU A 172 13.67 -19.33 7.42
CA GLU A 172 14.65 -19.74 6.41
C GLU A 172 14.12 -19.41 5.01
N PRO A 173 14.94 -18.78 4.14
CA PRO A 173 14.59 -18.52 2.76
C PRO A 173 13.99 -19.73 2.03
N ASP A 174 12.72 -19.63 1.67
CA ASP A 174 11.99 -20.59 0.85
C ASP A 174 12.31 -20.37 -0.63
N PRO A 175 12.89 -21.37 -1.33
CA PRO A 175 13.21 -21.25 -2.75
C PRO A 175 11.97 -21.03 -3.63
N HIS A 176 10.77 -21.39 -3.17
CA HIS A 176 9.52 -21.23 -3.95
C HIS A 176 8.86 -19.86 -3.78
N ILE A 177 9.50 -18.91 -3.07
CA ILE A 177 8.89 -17.61 -2.78
C ILE A 177 8.49 -16.83 -4.04
N ALA A 178 9.27 -16.93 -5.12
CA ALA A 178 8.97 -16.27 -6.39
C ALA A 178 7.71 -16.86 -7.05
N GLY A 179 7.54 -18.19 -6.97
CA GLY A 179 6.33 -18.88 -7.42
C GLY A 179 5.10 -18.49 -6.61
N SER A 180 5.24 -18.48 -5.28
CA SER A 180 4.18 -18.06 -4.34
C SER A 180 3.77 -16.60 -4.54
N TYR A 181 4.74 -15.71 -4.74
CA TYR A 181 4.50 -14.32 -5.10
C TYR A 181 3.71 -14.21 -6.40
N LEU A 182 4.17 -14.87 -7.48
CA LEU A 182 3.49 -14.81 -8.78
C LEU A 182 2.07 -15.37 -8.71
N GLN A 183 1.84 -16.44 -7.95
CA GLN A 183 0.50 -16.98 -7.72
C GLN A 183 -0.43 -15.97 -7.05
N GLN A 184 0.04 -15.26 -6.02
CA GLN A 184 -0.77 -14.22 -5.35
C GLN A 184 -1.05 -13.04 -6.27
N MET A 185 -0.05 -12.61 -7.05
CA MET A 185 -0.22 -11.55 -8.05
C MET A 185 -1.27 -11.94 -9.09
N ARG A 186 -1.23 -13.17 -9.61
CA ARG A 186 -2.26 -13.70 -10.55
C ARG A 186 -3.67 -13.71 -9.94
N GLN A 187 -3.80 -14.05 -8.66
CA GLN A 187 -5.11 -14.09 -7.97
C GLN A 187 -5.74 -12.71 -7.82
N HIS A 188 -4.93 -11.67 -7.65
CA HIS A 188 -5.40 -10.30 -7.45
C HIS A 188 -5.42 -9.46 -8.73
N PHE A 189 -4.81 -9.93 -9.81
CA PHE A 189 -4.72 -9.19 -11.07
C PHE A 189 -6.09 -8.98 -11.71
N ASP A 190 -6.37 -7.75 -12.14
CA ASP A 190 -7.54 -7.42 -12.95
C ASP A 190 -7.16 -7.50 -14.44
N PRO A 191 -7.53 -8.57 -15.18
CA PRO A 191 -7.18 -8.69 -16.58
C PRO A 191 -7.93 -7.70 -17.48
N VAL A 192 -9.07 -7.18 -17.02
CA VAL A 192 -9.92 -6.28 -17.81
C VAL A 192 -9.36 -4.87 -17.79
N HIS A 193 -9.07 -4.34 -16.60
CA HIS A 193 -8.63 -2.96 -16.42
C HIS A 193 -7.18 -2.81 -16.00
N GLY A 194 -6.42 -3.90 -15.87
CA GLY A 194 -5.06 -3.86 -15.32
C GLY A 194 -5.04 -3.47 -13.85
N GLY A 195 -3.88 -3.61 -13.21
CA GLY A 195 -3.70 -3.41 -11.78
C GLY A 195 -4.11 -4.62 -10.95
N PHE A 196 -4.08 -4.43 -9.63
CA PHE A 196 -4.31 -5.47 -8.66
C PHE A 196 -5.39 -5.03 -7.67
N GLY A 197 -6.30 -5.94 -7.33
CA GLY A 197 -7.41 -5.69 -6.43
C GLY A 197 -8.58 -4.92 -7.07
N ASN A 198 -9.50 -4.50 -6.22
CA ASN A 198 -10.70 -3.76 -6.59
C ASN A 198 -10.50 -2.24 -6.44
N ALA A 199 -11.54 -1.47 -6.76
CA ALA A 199 -11.58 -0.03 -6.48
C ALA A 199 -11.57 0.28 -4.96
N PRO A 200 -10.90 1.35 -4.50
CA PRO A 200 -10.03 2.25 -5.25
C PRO A 200 -8.71 1.58 -5.67
N LYS A 201 -8.17 1.94 -6.84
CA LYS A 201 -6.94 1.38 -7.40
C LYS A 201 -5.75 2.33 -7.29
N PHE A 202 -4.66 1.82 -6.72
CA PHE A 202 -3.37 2.50 -6.63
C PHE A 202 -2.38 1.93 -7.64
N PRO A 203 -1.51 2.77 -8.25
CA PRO A 203 -0.37 2.28 -9.03
C PRO A 203 0.46 1.28 -8.20
N PRO A 204 0.73 0.06 -8.71
CA PRO A 204 1.47 -0.96 -7.97
C PRO A 204 2.99 -0.72 -8.07
N ASN A 205 3.43 0.45 -7.59
CA ASN A 205 4.78 0.98 -7.81
C ASN A 205 5.90 0.00 -7.42
N THR A 206 5.78 -0.63 -6.25
CA THR A 206 6.79 -1.54 -5.70
C THR A 206 6.77 -2.92 -6.35
N ALA A 207 5.64 -3.32 -6.94
CA ALA A 207 5.52 -4.59 -7.64
C ALA A 207 6.16 -4.59 -9.04
N PHE A 208 6.24 -3.43 -9.70
CA PHE A 208 6.82 -3.33 -11.06
C PHE A 208 8.26 -3.85 -11.13
N PRO A 209 9.20 -3.45 -10.24
CA PRO A 209 10.55 -4.02 -10.23
C PRO A 209 10.58 -5.55 -10.16
N VAL A 210 9.72 -6.17 -9.34
CA VAL A 210 9.65 -7.63 -9.23
C VAL A 210 9.11 -8.25 -10.52
N LEU A 211 8.00 -7.72 -11.05
CA LEU A 211 7.35 -8.26 -12.24
C LEU A 211 8.24 -8.16 -13.48
N PHE A 212 8.95 -7.04 -13.66
CA PHE A 212 9.91 -6.88 -14.75
C PHE A 212 11.10 -7.81 -14.58
N TRP A 213 11.67 -7.90 -13.37
CA TRP A 213 12.79 -8.82 -13.13
C TRP A 213 12.41 -10.27 -13.44
N LEU A 214 11.24 -10.73 -12.99
CA LEU A 214 10.74 -12.08 -13.27
C LEU A 214 10.48 -12.29 -14.77
N GLY A 215 9.96 -11.28 -15.46
CA GLY A 215 9.72 -11.31 -16.90
C GLY A 215 11.00 -11.43 -17.71
N GLU A 216 12.01 -10.63 -17.37
CA GLU A 216 13.29 -10.56 -18.08
C GLU A 216 14.21 -11.74 -17.76
N ASN A 217 14.44 -12.01 -16.46
CA ASN A 217 15.48 -12.94 -16.04
C ASN A 217 14.97 -14.39 -15.99
N LEU A 218 13.68 -14.60 -15.68
CA LEU A 218 13.08 -15.94 -15.60
C LEU A 218 12.07 -16.21 -16.72
N ASN A 219 12.03 -15.36 -17.75
CA ASN A 219 11.14 -15.49 -18.92
C ASN A 219 9.65 -15.67 -18.53
N SER A 220 9.22 -15.01 -17.45
CA SER A 220 7.84 -15.07 -16.98
C SER A 220 6.92 -14.19 -17.84
N GLU A 221 6.32 -14.77 -18.87
CA GLU A 221 5.35 -14.05 -19.72
C GLU A 221 4.19 -13.49 -18.89
N ASP A 222 3.70 -14.26 -17.90
CA ASP A 222 2.61 -13.81 -17.03
C ASP A 222 2.98 -12.57 -16.22
N ALA A 223 4.19 -12.52 -15.63
CA ALA A 223 4.64 -11.37 -14.86
C ALA A 223 4.75 -10.13 -15.74
N LEU A 224 5.37 -10.29 -16.93
CA LEU A 224 5.52 -9.21 -17.89
C LEU A 224 4.16 -8.71 -18.40
N GLN A 225 3.24 -9.60 -18.75
CA GLN A 225 1.89 -9.24 -19.20
C GLN A 225 1.12 -8.48 -18.12
N MET A 226 1.18 -8.91 -16.85
CA MET A 226 0.53 -8.19 -15.76
C MET A 226 1.08 -6.76 -15.61
N ALA A 227 2.39 -6.59 -15.69
CA ALA A 227 3.02 -5.27 -15.62
C ALA A 227 2.61 -4.39 -16.82
N LEU A 228 2.79 -4.87 -18.05
CA LEU A 228 2.51 -4.11 -19.28
C LEU A 228 1.02 -3.76 -19.40
N ARG A 229 0.12 -4.71 -19.14
CA ARG A 229 -1.33 -4.47 -19.17
C ARG A 229 -1.76 -3.39 -18.16
N THR A 230 -1.13 -3.39 -16.99
CA THR A 230 -1.38 -2.37 -15.96
C THR A 230 -0.91 -0.99 -16.41
N LEU A 231 0.31 -0.90 -16.94
CA LEU A 231 0.84 0.36 -17.50
C LEU A 231 -0.02 0.88 -18.66
N ASP A 232 -0.40 0.02 -19.61
CA ASP A 232 -1.28 0.40 -20.72
C ASP A 232 -2.62 0.96 -20.24
N ALA A 233 -3.26 0.29 -19.28
CA ALA A 233 -4.55 0.75 -18.76
C ALA A 233 -4.45 2.10 -18.04
N MET A 234 -3.42 2.28 -17.20
CA MET A 234 -3.17 3.56 -16.54
C MET A 234 -2.81 4.68 -17.54
N ALA A 235 -2.03 4.37 -18.58
CA ALA A 235 -1.62 5.33 -19.60
C ALA A 235 -2.80 5.88 -20.43
N LEU A 236 -3.87 5.09 -20.57
CA LEU A 236 -5.11 5.48 -21.24
C LEU A 236 -6.09 6.22 -20.32
N GLY A 237 -6.11 5.84 -19.03
CA GLY A 237 -7.03 6.34 -18.02
C GLY A 237 -6.89 7.83 -17.69
N GLY A 238 -7.83 8.32 -16.88
CA GLY A 238 -7.83 9.68 -16.35
C GLY A 238 -6.90 9.88 -15.15
N ILE A 239 -6.33 8.80 -14.60
CA ILE A 239 -5.23 8.86 -13.63
C ILE A 239 -3.99 9.55 -14.20
N ARG A 240 -3.76 9.48 -15.52
CA ARG A 240 -2.75 10.26 -16.22
C ARG A 240 -3.30 11.64 -16.54
N ASP A 241 -2.57 12.69 -16.18
CA ASP A 241 -2.88 14.04 -16.65
C ASP A 241 -2.46 14.18 -18.12
N HIS A 242 -3.38 13.88 -19.03
CA HIS A 242 -3.15 13.95 -20.47
C HIS A 242 -2.83 15.35 -20.99
N ILE A 243 -2.93 16.44 -20.22
CA ILE A 243 -2.62 17.79 -20.69
C ILE A 243 -1.26 18.27 -20.17
N GLY A 244 -0.98 18.04 -18.88
CA GLY A 244 0.28 18.47 -18.26
C GLY A 244 1.35 17.39 -18.13
N GLY A 245 0.99 16.12 -18.26
CA GLY A 245 1.85 15.01 -17.87
C GLY A 245 1.82 14.73 -16.36
N GLY A 246 2.51 13.66 -15.98
CA GLY A 246 2.44 13.11 -14.63
C GLY A 246 1.15 12.33 -14.35
N PHE A 247 1.19 11.55 -13.28
CA PHE A 247 0.09 10.74 -12.79
C PHE A 247 -0.43 11.30 -11.47
N HIS A 248 -1.75 11.23 -11.33
CA HIS A 248 -2.44 11.37 -10.07
C HIS A 248 -2.22 10.13 -9.21
N ARG A 249 -2.36 10.28 -7.90
CA ARG A 249 -1.94 9.27 -6.93
C ARG A 249 -2.69 7.95 -7.07
N TYR A 250 -4.01 8.00 -7.25
CA TYR A 250 -4.84 6.81 -7.37
C TYR A 250 -6.17 7.09 -8.04
N SER A 251 -6.86 6.03 -8.46
CA SER A 251 -8.18 6.07 -9.06
C SER A 251 -9.23 5.55 -8.09
N THR A 252 -10.36 6.24 -7.97
CA THR A 252 -11.48 5.82 -7.13
C THR A 252 -12.30 4.71 -7.77
N ASP A 253 -12.20 4.57 -9.09
CA ASP A 253 -12.80 3.49 -9.85
C ASP A 253 -11.76 2.46 -10.33
N ALA A 254 -12.26 1.30 -10.73
CA ALA A 254 -11.44 0.19 -11.21
C ALA A 254 -10.88 0.41 -12.64
N GLN A 255 -11.35 1.43 -13.37
CA GLN A 255 -11.05 1.67 -14.78
C GLN A 255 -9.88 2.64 -14.97
N TRP A 256 -9.32 3.16 -13.87
CA TRP A 256 -8.33 4.23 -13.86
C TRP A 256 -8.86 5.57 -14.40
N LEU A 257 -10.18 5.79 -14.36
CA LEU A 257 -10.82 6.96 -14.97
C LEU A 257 -10.89 8.15 -14.01
N LEU A 258 -11.46 7.98 -12.82
CA LEU A 258 -11.68 9.04 -11.84
C LEU A 258 -10.52 9.10 -10.84
N PRO A 259 -9.58 10.05 -10.96
CA PRO A 259 -8.49 10.18 -9.99
C PRO A 259 -8.95 10.86 -8.70
N HIS A 260 -8.25 10.58 -7.61
CA HIS A 260 -7.99 11.62 -6.62
C HIS A 260 -6.83 12.47 -7.12
N PHE A 261 -7.09 13.76 -7.35
CA PHE A 261 -6.27 14.61 -8.22
C PHE A 261 -4.90 15.04 -7.64
N GLU A 262 -4.57 14.58 -6.44
CA GLU A 262 -3.24 14.69 -5.84
C GLU A 262 -2.17 14.11 -6.77
N LYS A 263 -0.99 14.73 -6.83
CA LYS A 263 0.19 14.15 -7.50
C LYS A 263 1.37 14.11 -6.55
N MET A 264 1.93 12.93 -6.36
CA MET A 264 3.09 12.70 -5.49
C MET A 264 4.36 12.57 -6.31
N LEU A 265 5.48 13.08 -5.77
CA LEU A 265 6.80 12.87 -6.34
C LEU A 265 7.15 11.37 -6.40
N THR A 266 6.80 10.62 -5.35
CA THR A 266 7.12 9.19 -5.19
C THR A 266 6.42 8.30 -6.22
N ASP A 267 5.13 8.52 -6.46
CA ASP A 267 4.38 7.79 -7.49
C ASP A 267 4.94 8.09 -8.88
N ASN A 268 5.20 9.36 -9.18
CA ASN A 268 5.71 9.77 -10.48
C ASN A 268 7.17 9.34 -10.70
N ALA A 269 8.01 9.27 -9.66
CA ALA A 269 9.35 8.70 -9.75
C ALA A 269 9.28 7.22 -10.13
N GLN A 270 8.50 6.43 -9.39
CA GLN A 270 8.43 4.98 -9.62
C GLN A 270 7.73 4.62 -10.94
N LEU A 271 6.68 5.36 -11.32
CA LEU A 271 6.05 5.21 -12.63
C LEU A 271 6.97 5.67 -13.76
N GLY A 272 7.70 6.78 -13.59
CA GLY A 272 8.71 7.23 -14.54
C GLY A 272 9.73 6.13 -14.83
N TRP A 273 10.26 5.52 -13.78
CA TRP A 273 11.14 4.35 -13.87
C TRP A 273 10.45 3.18 -14.57
N ALA A 274 9.24 2.79 -14.16
CA ALA A 274 8.53 1.63 -14.71
C ALA A 274 8.17 1.78 -16.20
N TYR A 275 7.77 2.98 -16.66
CA TYR A 275 7.55 3.24 -18.09
C TYR A 275 8.85 3.28 -18.88
N THR A 276 9.95 3.72 -18.27
CA THR A 276 11.28 3.66 -18.90
C THR A 276 11.73 2.20 -19.06
N GLU A 277 11.52 1.39 -18.02
CA GLU A 277 11.81 -0.05 -18.01
C GLU A 277 10.98 -0.81 -19.05
N ALA A 278 9.67 -0.57 -19.10
CA ALA A 278 8.79 -1.16 -20.10
C ALA A 278 9.23 -0.80 -21.53
N TYR A 279 9.74 0.42 -21.77
CA TYR A 279 10.34 0.78 -23.05
C TYR A 279 11.63 0.01 -23.33
N SER A 280 12.54 -0.10 -22.35
CA SER A 280 13.79 -0.85 -22.47
C SER A 280 13.54 -2.30 -22.89
N LEU A 281 12.60 -2.97 -22.24
CA LEU A 281 12.26 -4.37 -22.47
C LEU A 281 11.52 -4.63 -23.79
N THR A 282 10.67 -3.70 -24.23
CA THR A 282 9.75 -3.94 -25.36
C THR A 282 10.10 -3.17 -26.64
N GLY A 283 10.90 -2.10 -26.54
CA GLY A 283 11.11 -1.13 -27.62
C GLY A 283 9.86 -0.33 -28.01
N ASN A 284 8.75 -0.45 -27.28
CA ASN A 284 7.50 0.25 -27.60
C ASN A 284 7.59 1.73 -27.23
N MET A 285 7.68 2.59 -28.24
CA MET A 285 7.79 4.04 -28.09
C MET A 285 6.68 4.69 -27.26
N HIS A 286 5.51 4.05 -27.16
CA HIS A 286 4.43 4.56 -26.30
C HIS A 286 4.89 4.74 -24.85
N TYR A 287 5.58 3.74 -24.27
CA TYR A 287 6.05 3.80 -22.90
C TYR A 287 7.09 4.92 -22.71
N ALA A 288 7.99 5.10 -23.68
CA ALA A 288 8.95 6.21 -23.66
C ALA A 288 8.25 7.58 -23.74
N GLU A 289 7.16 7.72 -24.51
CA GLU A 289 6.37 8.95 -24.55
C GLU A 289 5.71 9.25 -23.20
N VAL A 290 5.13 8.24 -22.53
CA VAL A 290 4.54 8.42 -21.20
C VAL A 290 5.60 8.80 -20.17
N ALA A 291 6.76 8.12 -20.17
CA ALA A 291 7.89 8.46 -19.29
C ALA A 291 8.34 9.92 -19.49
N ARG A 292 8.53 10.37 -20.74
CA ARG A 292 8.89 11.77 -21.03
C ARG A 292 7.84 12.77 -20.52
N GLU A 293 6.55 12.45 -20.63
CA GLU A 293 5.50 13.34 -20.11
C GLU A 293 5.53 13.44 -18.57
N ILE A 294 5.86 12.36 -17.86
CA ILE A 294 6.11 12.40 -16.40
C ILE A 294 7.27 13.34 -16.10
N TYR A 295 8.44 13.13 -16.72
CA TYR A 295 9.63 13.94 -16.44
C TYR A 295 9.46 15.41 -16.86
N HIS A 296 8.75 15.69 -17.95
CA HIS A 296 8.39 17.07 -18.33
C HIS A 296 7.53 17.77 -17.26
N TRP A 297 6.60 17.05 -16.62
CA TRP A 297 5.83 17.60 -15.50
C TRP A 297 6.72 17.86 -14.28
N VAL A 298 7.53 16.87 -13.88
CA VAL A 298 8.45 16.98 -12.73
C VAL A 298 9.38 18.19 -12.89
N LEU A 299 10.06 18.31 -14.03
CA LEU A 299 11.01 19.39 -14.29
C LEU A 299 10.34 20.77 -14.37
N ARG A 300 9.07 20.83 -14.78
CA ARG A 300 8.31 22.09 -14.92
C ARG A 300 7.69 22.56 -13.61
N GLU A 301 7.09 21.66 -12.82
CA GLU A 301 6.20 22.03 -11.71
C GLU A 301 6.77 21.67 -10.34
N MET A 302 7.55 20.58 -10.26
CA MET A 302 8.04 20.05 -8.98
C MET A 302 9.41 20.58 -8.59
N ARG A 303 10.14 21.23 -9.51
CA ARG A 303 11.49 21.72 -9.22
C ARG A 303 11.47 22.90 -8.25
N VAL A 304 12.31 22.83 -7.22
CA VAL A 304 12.53 23.92 -6.25
C VAL A 304 13.80 24.71 -6.56
N GLU A 305 13.97 25.86 -5.93
CA GLU A 305 15.22 26.61 -5.99
C GLU A 305 16.39 25.75 -5.49
N GLY A 306 17.51 25.73 -6.23
CA GLY A 306 18.65 24.86 -5.94
C GLY A 306 18.61 23.49 -6.65
N GLY A 307 17.47 23.12 -7.24
CA GLY A 307 17.40 22.06 -8.26
C GLY A 307 16.81 20.73 -7.83
N ALA A 308 16.58 20.51 -6.53
CA ALA A 308 15.82 19.37 -6.01
C ALA A 308 14.31 19.47 -6.32
N PHE A 309 13.52 18.50 -5.83
CA PHE A 309 12.10 18.37 -6.11
C PHE A 309 11.23 18.45 -4.84
N ALA A 310 10.12 19.17 -4.98
CA ALA A 310 9.01 19.26 -4.05
C ALA A 310 8.33 17.90 -3.85
N SER A 311 7.63 17.71 -2.72
CA SER A 311 7.06 16.41 -2.34
C SER A 311 5.75 16.09 -3.06
N ALA A 312 4.85 17.08 -3.22
CA ALA A 312 3.51 16.84 -3.75
C ALA A 312 2.81 18.10 -4.30
N THR A 313 1.71 17.89 -5.02
CA THR A 313 0.68 18.91 -5.28
C THR A 313 -0.67 18.42 -4.79
N ASP A 314 -1.42 19.30 -4.13
CA ASP A 314 -2.75 19.05 -3.59
C ASP A 314 -3.77 18.64 -4.68
N ALA A 315 -4.82 17.93 -4.26
CA ALA A 315 -5.94 17.55 -5.11
C ALA A 315 -6.89 18.74 -5.36
N ASP A 316 -6.98 19.65 -4.39
CA ASP A 316 -7.92 20.76 -4.38
C ASP A 316 -7.34 22.04 -5.00
N SER A 317 -8.16 22.74 -5.77
CA SER A 317 -7.90 24.12 -6.19
C SER A 317 -9.17 24.94 -6.01
N GLU A 318 -9.04 26.11 -5.37
CA GLU A 318 -10.18 26.95 -4.98
C GLU A 318 -11.23 26.22 -4.12
N GLY A 319 -10.79 25.24 -3.31
CA GLY A 319 -11.67 24.43 -2.45
C GLY A 319 -12.51 23.38 -3.20
N GLU A 320 -12.18 23.10 -4.46
CA GLU A 320 -12.82 22.07 -5.28
C GLU A 320 -11.78 21.08 -5.81
N GLU A 321 -11.99 19.79 -5.55
CA GLU A 321 -11.12 18.72 -6.03
C GLU A 321 -11.11 18.65 -7.56
N GLY A 322 -9.92 18.56 -8.16
CA GLY A 322 -9.77 18.34 -9.61
C GLY A 322 -10.16 19.50 -10.53
N LYS A 323 -10.63 20.63 -9.98
CA LYS A 323 -11.04 21.81 -10.76
C LYS A 323 -9.95 22.32 -11.70
N TYR A 324 -8.71 22.32 -11.23
CA TYR A 324 -7.56 22.74 -12.02
C TYR A 324 -7.34 21.86 -13.27
N TYR A 325 -7.56 20.55 -13.15
CA TYR A 325 -7.23 19.55 -14.17
C TYR A 325 -8.38 19.28 -15.15
N THR A 326 -9.63 19.43 -14.72
CA THR A 326 -10.82 19.09 -15.52
C THR A 326 -11.29 20.23 -16.42
N TRP A 327 -12.10 19.90 -17.43
CA TRP A 327 -12.54 20.85 -18.47
C TRP A 327 -14.00 20.72 -18.83
N THR A 328 -14.69 21.85 -19.02
CA THR A 328 -15.98 21.82 -19.73
C THR A 328 -15.76 21.82 -21.25
N LEU A 329 -16.74 21.30 -22.01
CA LEU A 329 -16.70 21.40 -23.48
C LEU A 329 -16.61 22.86 -23.96
N GLY A 330 -17.25 23.78 -23.23
CA GLY A 330 -17.19 25.22 -23.52
C GLY A 330 -15.78 25.78 -23.40
N GLU A 331 -15.07 25.45 -22.31
CA GLU A 331 -13.67 25.87 -22.09
C GLU A 331 -12.76 25.36 -23.22
N ILE A 332 -12.88 24.09 -23.62
CA ILE A 332 -12.07 23.50 -24.70
C ILE A 332 -12.30 24.25 -26.02
N ARG A 333 -13.56 24.55 -26.37
CA ARG A 333 -13.92 25.28 -27.60
C ARG A 333 -13.52 26.76 -27.60
N GLN A 334 -13.29 27.34 -26.43
CA GLN A 334 -12.75 28.70 -26.31
C GLN A 334 -11.24 28.73 -26.57
N VAL A 335 -10.52 27.67 -26.18
CA VAL A 335 -9.06 27.59 -26.33
C VAL A 335 -8.66 27.09 -27.72
N LEU A 336 -9.31 26.05 -28.22
CA LEU A 336 -8.92 25.36 -29.45
C LEU A 336 -9.69 25.87 -30.68
N PRO A 337 -9.05 25.94 -31.87
CA PRO A 337 -9.75 26.17 -33.12
C PRO A 337 -10.85 25.12 -33.36
N PRO A 338 -12.00 25.45 -33.97
CA PRO A 338 -13.18 24.58 -34.01
C PRO A 338 -12.91 23.13 -34.46
N ALA A 339 -12.20 22.95 -35.57
CA ALA A 339 -11.88 21.61 -36.08
C ALA A 339 -10.94 20.82 -35.17
N LEU A 340 -10.00 21.49 -34.49
CA LEU A 340 -9.09 20.84 -33.54
C LEU A 340 -9.82 20.53 -32.22
N ALA A 341 -10.74 21.39 -31.80
CA ALA A 341 -11.59 21.16 -30.63
C ALA A 341 -12.46 19.91 -30.80
N ASP A 342 -13.16 19.78 -31.94
CA ASP A 342 -14.00 18.61 -32.20
C ASP A 342 -13.17 17.31 -32.30
N LEU A 343 -11.98 17.37 -32.92
CA LEU A 343 -11.05 16.25 -32.95
C LEU A 343 -10.56 15.88 -31.54
N PHE A 344 -10.13 16.87 -30.74
CA PHE A 344 -9.68 16.65 -29.37
C PHE A 344 -10.79 16.03 -28.51
N CYS A 345 -12.03 16.52 -28.65
CA CYS A 345 -13.16 16.00 -27.90
C CYS A 345 -13.44 14.52 -28.20
N ASN A 346 -13.28 14.10 -29.46
CA ASN A 346 -13.44 12.70 -29.86
C ASN A 346 -12.29 11.82 -29.32
N VAL A 347 -11.05 12.30 -29.42
CA VAL A 347 -9.85 11.55 -28.99
C VAL A 347 -9.82 11.37 -27.47
N TYR A 348 -10.13 12.44 -26.72
CA TYR A 348 -10.05 12.47 -25.25
C TYR A 348 -11.40 12.26 -24.54
N SER A 349 -12.38 11.71 -25.24
CA SER A 349 -13.66 11.27 -24.67
C SER A 349 -14.42 12.38 -23.89
N ILE A 350 -14.40 13.60 -24.44
CA ILE A 350 -15.06 14.76 -23.85
C ILE A 350 -16.56 14.73 -24.18
N ARG A 351 -17.39 14.85 -23.14
CA ARG A 351 -18.85 14.82 -23.23
C ARG A 351 -19.47 16.19 -22.94
N PRO A 352 -20.58 16.56 -23.61
CA PRO A 352 -21.28 17.82 -23.34
C PRO A 352 -21.78 17.98 -21.90
N ASP A 353 -22.19 16.88 -21.26
CA ASP A 353 -22.69 16.78 -19.89
C ASP A 353 -21.59 16.43 -18.86
N GLY A 354 -20.33 16.31 -19.31
CA GLY A 354 -19.21 15.89 -18.47
C GLY A 354 -19.06 14.37 -18.37
N ASN A 355 -17.89 13.94 -17.90
CA ASN A 355 -17.60 12.55 -17.57
C ASN A 355 -17.10 12.37 -16.11
N TYR A 356 -16.94 13.47 -15.37
CA TYR A 356 -16.56 13.47 -13.96
C TYR A 356 -17.83 13.42 -13.08
N ARG A 357 -17.94 12.38 -12.26
CA ARG A 357 -18.93 12.27 -11.18
C ARG A 357 -18.30 12.65 -9.85
N GLU A 358 -18.91 13.58 -9.13
CA GLU A 358 -18.49 13.90 -7.77
C GLU A 358 -18.89 12.74 -6.84
N GLU A 359 -17.97 12.29 -6.00
CA GLU A 359 -18.12 11.03 -5.26
C GLU A 359 -19.23 11.07 -4.21
N ALA A 360 -19.38 12.21 -3.52
CA ALA A 360 -20.37 12.35 -2.45
C ALA A 360 -21.81 12.29 -2.96
N SER A 361 -22.10 12.90 -4.12
CA SER A 361 -23.43 12.97 -4.72
C SER A 361 -23.66 11.95 -5.84
N GLY A 362 -22.60 11.41 -6.44
CA GLY A 362 -22.63 10.58 -7.64
C GLY A 362 -23.07 11.31 -8.92
N GLN A 363 -23.28 12.63 -8.84
CA GLN A 363 -23.80 13.44 -9.95
C GLN A 363 -22.68 13.89 -10.88
N LEU A 364 -23.01 14.03 -12.17
CA LEU A 364 -22.09 14.62 -13.14
C LEU A 364 -21.88 16.10 -12.81
N THR A 365 -20.61 16.50 -12.79
CA THR A 365 -20.21 17.89 -12.49
C THR A 365 -20.33 18.82 -13.71
N GLY A 366 -20.63 18.27 -14.90
CA GLY A 366 -20.52 19.00 -16.17
C GLY A 366 -19.09 19.16 -16.67
N ARG A 367 -18.09 18.68 -15.91
CA ARG A 367 -16.67 18.73 -16.27
C ARG A 367 -16.20 17.36 -16.78
N ASN A 368 -15.12 17.40 -17.55
CA ASN A 368 -14.50 16.24 -18.17
C ASN A 368 -13.08 16.06 -17.66
N ILE A 369 -12.75 14.81 -17.36
CA ILE A 369 -11.42 14.26 -17.22
C ILE A 369 -11.03 13.76 -18.62
N PRO A 370 -10.08 14.42 -19.30
CA PRO A 370 -9.57 13.94 -20.58
C PRO A 370 -8.94 12.56 -20.42
N HIS A 371 -9.39 11.57 -21.21
CA HIS A 371 -8.84 10.22 -21.20
C HIS A 371 -8.99 9.57 -22.59
N LEU A 372 -8.13 8.62 -22.91
CA LEU A 372 -8.13 7.92 -24.18
C LEU A 372 -9.00 6.66 -24.09
N ARG A 373 -9.83 6.42 -25.12
CA ARG A 373 -10.61 5.17 -25.22
C ARG A 373 -9.82 3.99 -25.79
N ALA A 374 -8.72 4.29 -26.47
CA ALA A 374 -7.84 3.34 -27.12
C ALA A 374 -6.48 4.01 -27.40
N PRO A 375 -5.43 3.24 -27.69
CA PRO A 375 -4.16 3.78 -28.17
C PRO A 375 -4.32 4.71 -29.40
N LEU A 376 -3.48 5.74 -29.50
CA LEU A 376 -3.60 6.76 -30.56
C LEU A 376 -3.48 6.20 -31.97
N ASN A 377 -2.71 5.13 -32.18
CA ASN A 377 -2.60 4.43 -33.46
C ASN A 377 -3.94 3.80 -33.89
N GLU A 378 -4.70 3.23 -32.95
CA GLU A 378 -6.03 2.68 -33.22
C GLU A 378 -7.03 3.80 -33.51
N ILE A 379 -7.03 4.86 -32.70
CA ILE A 379 -7.88 6.03 -32.93
C ILE A 379 -7.56 6.68 -34.30
N ALA A 380 -6.28 6.78 -34.67
CA ALA A 380 -5.87 7.30 -35.97
C ALA A 380 -6.43 6.46 -37.13
N ALA A 381 -6.36 5.13 -37.01
CA ALA A 381 -6.92 4.21 -38.01
C ALA A 381 -8.44 4.40 -38.17
N GLU A 382 -9.19 4.52 -37.05
CA GLU A 382 -10.64 4.79 -37.08
C GLU A 382 -10.98 6.13 -37.75
N LEU A 383 -10.14 7.14 -37.55
CA LEU A 383 -10.31 8.48 -38.10
C LEU A 383 -9.79 8.63 -39.53
N GLY A 384 -9.20 7.56 -40.11
CA GLY A 384 -8.57 7.61 -41.43
C GLY A 384 -7.36 8.55 -41.49
N MET A 385 -6.62 8.68 -40.38
CA MET A 385 -5.42 9.49 -40.23
C MET A 385 -4.18 8.61 -40.05
N THR A 386 -2.99 9.16 -40.33
CA THR A 386 -1.75 8.49 -39.90
C THR A 386 -1.56 8.69 -38.39
N PRO A 387 -0.92 7.73 -37.68
CA PRO A 387 -0.62 7.89 -36.26
C PRO A 387 0.19 9.16 -35.97
N GLN A 388 1.18 9.47 -36.82
CA GLN A 388 2.00 10.67 -36.70
C GLN A 388 1.16 11.96 -36.81
N ASP A 389 0.29 12.06 -37.81
CA ASP A 389 -0.56 13.26 -37.98
C ASP A 389 -1.49 13.47 -36.77
N LEU A 390 -2.03 12.39 -36.20
CA LEU A 390 -2.89 12.49 -35.02
C LEU A 390 -2.07 12.90 -33.79
N GLN A 391 -0.91 12.28 -33.57
CA GLN A 391 0.00 12.63 -32.47
C GLN A 391 0.42 14.11 -32.53
N GLU A 392 0.81 14.61 -33.71
CA GLU A 392 1.22 16.01 -33.88
C GLU A 392 0.06 16.99 -33.58
N LYS A 393 -1.16 16.69 -34.05
CA LYS A 393 -2.34 17.51 -33.74
C LYS A 393 -2.70 17.47 -32.26
N MET A 394 -2.66 16.29 -31.64
CA MET A 394 -2.97 16.15 -30.21
C MET A 394 -1.92 16.84 -29.35
N ARG A 395 -0.62 16.75 -29.69
CA ARG A 395 0.43 17.52 -29.02
C ARG A 395 0.15 19.02 -29.07
N GLY A 396 -0.16 19.57 -30.25
CA GLY A 396 -0.50 20.99 -30.40
C GLY A 396 -1.74 21.40 -29.59
N ALA A 397 -2.78 20.56 -29.57
CA ALA A 397 -3.97 20.81 -28.75
C ALA A 397 -3.66 20.80 -27.25
N ARG A 398 -2.88 19.80 -26.77
CA ARG A 398 -2.45 19.69 -25.38
C ARG A 398 -1.61 20.90 -24.95
N GLU A 399 -0.68 21.35 -25.78
CA GLU A 399 0.12 22.55 -25.51
C GLU A 399 -0.75 23.81 -25.34
N MET A 400 -1.72 24.04 -26.24
CA MET A 400 -2.64 25.17 -26.13
C MET A 400 -3.51 25.10 -24.87
N LEU A 401 -4.04 23.92 -24.55
CA LEU A 401 -4.82 23.70 -23.33
C LEU A 401 -3.97 23.86 -22.07
N LEU A 402 -2.72 23.40 -22.08
CA LEU A 402 -1.79 23.58 -20.98
C LEU A 402 -1.50 25.08 -20.74
N GLN A 403 -1.24 25.86 -21.79
CA GLN A 403 -1.04 27.30 -21.64
C GLN A 403 -2.27 28.01 -21.04
N ALA A 404 -3.47 27.60 -21.45
CA ALA A 404 -4.71 28.11 -20.86
C ALA A 404 -4.87 27.65 -19.39
N ARG A 405 -4.48 26.41 -19.06
CA ARG A 405 -4.54 25.86 -17.69
C ARG A 405 -3.61 26.59 -16.74
N LEU A 406 -2.41 26.95 -17.19
CA LEU A 406 -1.43 27.67 -16.39
C LEU A 406 -1.88 29.08 -15.98
N GLN A 407 -2.99 29.59 -16.54
CA GLN A 407 -3.63 30.85 -16.11
C GLN A 407 -4.68 30.64 -15.00
N ARG A 408 -5.03 29.39 -14.67
CA ARG A 408 -5.93 29.06 -13.56
C ARG A 408 -5.18 29.15 -12.22
N VAL A 409 -5.92 29.19 -11.11
CA VAL A 409 -5.33 29.03 -9.78
C VAL A 409 -4.82 27.59 -9.67
N PRO A 410 -3.50 27.36 -9.49
CA PRO A 410 -2.96 26.02 -9.32
C PRO A 410 -3.34 25.46 -7.95
N PRO A 411 -3.40 24.11 -7.80
CA PRO A 411 -3.45 23.50 -6.47
C PRO A 411 -2.22 23.91 -5.66
N LEU A 412 -2.35 23.85 -4.33
CA LEU A 412 -1.21 24.14 -3.46
C LEU A 412 -0.10 23.13 -3.71
N ARG A 413 1.13 23.62 -3.83
CA ARG A 413 2.33 22.77 -3.93
C ARG A 413 2.91 22.61 -2.53
N ASP A 414 3.10 21.37 -2.10
CA ASP A 414 3.94 21.08 -0.94
C ASP A 414 5.40 21.09 -1.39
N ASP A 415 6.05 22.24 -1.20
CA ASP A 415 7.39 22.53 -1.69
C ASP A 415 8.50 22.08 -0.73
N LYS A 416 8.18 21.27 0.29
CA LYS A 416 9.22 20.62 1.10
C LYS A 416 9.96 19.58 0.26
N VAL A 417 11.27 19.54 0.44
CA VAL A 417 12.15 18.53 -0.16
C VAL A 417 12.35 17.43 0.88
N LEU A 418 12.04 16.19 0.49
CA LEU A 418 12.26 14.99 1.30
C LEU A 418 13.38 14.15 0.68
N ALA A 419 14.39 13.79 1.50
CA ALA A 419 15.62 13.16 1.02
C ALA A 419 15.37 11.83 0.29
N GLY A 420 14.64 10.89 0.91
CA GLY A 420 14.33 9.59 0.29
C GLY A 420 13.48 9.71 -0.98
N TRP A 421 12.52 10.64 -1.00
CA TRP A 421 11.63 10.84 -2.16
C TRP A 421 12.39 11.43 -3.35
N ASN A 422 13.32 12.34 -3.07
CA ASN A 422 14.26 12.82 -4.08
C ASN A 422 15.21 11.71 -4.53
N GLY A 423 15.61 10.80 -3.64
CA GLY A 423 16.36 9.59 -4.00
C GLY A 423 15.67 8.74 -5.08
N LEU A 424 14.36 8.49 -4.94
CA LEU A 424 13.56 7.81 -5.97
C LEU A 424 13.52 8.58 -7.30
N MET A 425 13.34 9.91 -7.26
CA MET A 425 13.31 10.71 -8.49
C MET A 425 14.68 10.79 -9.18
N ILE A 426 15.77 10.86 -8.39
CA ILE A 426 17.15 10.80 -8.88
C ILE A 426 17.39 9.46 -9.59
N GLU A 427 17.00 8.35 -8.95
CA GLU A 427 17.06 7.00 -9.54
C GLU A 427 16.34 6.96 -10.90
N SER A 428 15.09 7.43 -10.93
CA SER A 428 14.25 7.44 -12.13
C SER A 428 14.83 8.30 -13.25
N LEU A 429 15.27 9.53 -12.96
CA LEU A 429 15.82 10.46 -13.96
C LEU A 429 17.17 9.98 -14.51
N ALA A 430 18.05 9.46 -13.64
CA ALA A 430 19.34 8.92 -14.07
C ALA A 430 19.14 7.72 -15.00
N TYR A 431 18.26 6.78 -14.62
CA TYR A 431 17.92 5.62 -15.44
C TYR A 431 17.31 6.02 -16.79
N ALA A 432 16.33 6.93 -16.77
CA ALA A 432 15.73 7.42 -18.02
C ALA A 432 16.70 8.22 -18.89
N GLY A 433 17.64 8.94 -18.28
CA GLY A 433 18.70 9.63 -19.01
C GLY A 433 19.56 8.67 -19.83
N LEU A 434 19.89 7.50 -19.26
CA LEU A 434 20.59 6.41 -19.95
C LEU A 434 19.73 5.80 -21.06
N VAL A 435 18.53 5.30 -20.72
CA VAL A 435 17.70 4.50 -21.65
C VAL A 435 17.09 5.34 -22.77
N LEU A 436 16.70 6.59 -22.48
CA LEU A 436 16.07 7.49 -23.45
C LEU A 436 17.06 8.45 -24.11
N GLU A 437 18.36 8.30 -23.82
CA GLU A 437 19.46 9.13 -24.33
C GLU A 437 19.19 10.64 -24.12
N ASN A 438 18.84 11.03 -22.89
CA ASN A 438 18.50 12.42 -22.56
C ASN A 438 19.38 12.97 -21.43
N GLU A 439 20.40 13.72 -21.82
CA GLU A 439 21.37 14.36 -20.91
C GLU A 439 20.71 15.32 -19.91
N GLN A 440 19.58 15.96 -20.26
CA GLN A 440 18.88 16.87 -19.36
C GLN A 440 18.35 16.14 -18.12
N TYR A 441 17.97 14.86 -18.25
CA TYR A 441 17.50 14.06 -17.12
C TYR A 441 18.65 13.71 -16.18
N VAL A 442 19.79 13.30 -16.71
CA VAL A 442 21.01 13.04 -15.93
C VAL A 442 21.45 14.31 -15.20
N GLN A 443 21.48 15.46 -15.88
CA GLN A 443 21.84 16.74 -15.27
C GLN A 443 20.89 17.11 -14.12
N ALA A 444 19.58 16.95 -14.31
CA ALA A 444 18.60 17.24 -13.27
C ALA A 444 18.77 16.31 -12.04
N ALA A 445 19.08 15.03 -12.27
CA ALA A 445 19.40 14.08 -11.21
C ALA A 445 20.68 14.46 -10.45
N GLU A 446 21.74 14.86 -11.15
CA GLU A 446 22.98 15.34 -10.53
C GLU A 446 22.74 16.60 -9.68
N GLU A 447 22.00 17.57 -10.21
CA GLU A 447 21.69 18.83 -9.50
C GLU A 447 20.89 18.57 -8.23
N ALA A 448 19.88 17.69 -8.28
CA ALA A 448 19.14 17.25 -7.10
C ALA A 448 20.05 16.51 -6.10
N ALA A 449 20.88 15.56 -6.55
CA ALA A 449 21.80 14.84 -5.68
C ALA A 449 22.79 15.77 -4.95
N ARG A 450 23.38 16.74 -5.66
CA ARG A 450 24.27 17.76 -5.04
C ARG A 450 23.51 18.59 -4.02
N PHE A 451 22.27 18.99 -4.34
CA PHE A 451 21.46 19.76 -3.41
C PHE A 451 21.23 19.01 -2.10
N ILE A 452 20.78 17.75 -2.16
CA ILE A 452 20.49 16.95 -0.96
C ILE A 452 21.78 16.77 -0.13
N LEU A 453 22.88 16.35 -0.76
CA LEU A 453 24.14 16.11 -0.06
C LEU A 453 24.72 17.39 0.58
N GLN A 454 24.53 18.56 -0.03
CA GLN A 454 25.07 19.83 0.47
C GLN A 454 24.17 20.54 1.48
N GLN A 455 22.85 20.49 1.28
CA GLN A 455 21.89 21.26 2.08
C GLN A 455 21.26 20.44 3.20
N MET A 456 21.25 19.11 3.08
CA MET A 456 20.51 18.22 3.97
C MET A 456 21.43 17.25 4.70
N THR A 457 22.68 17.65 4.94
CA THR A 457 23.63 16.91 5.77
C THR A 457 24.07 17.80 6.92
N ASP A 458 24.01 17.30 8.15
CA ASP A 458 24.43 18.04 9.34
C ASP A 458 25.95 18.07 9.52
N GLU A 459 26.42 18.77 10.57
CA GLU A 459 27.85 18.93 10.87
C GLU A 459 28.55 17.61 11.19
N GLU A 460 27.81 16.60 11.67
CA GLU A 460 28.28 15.24 11.95
C GLU A 460 28.25 14.32 10.71
N GLY A 461 27.79 14.83 9.57
CA GLY A 461 27.68 14.09 8.32
C GLY A 461 26.46 13.18 8.23
N ARG A 462 25.44 13.38 9.08
CA ARG A 462 24.16 12.67 9.08
C ARG A 462 23.18 13.36 8.13
N LEU A 463 22.39 12.56 7.44
CA LEU A 463 21.35 13.06 6.55
C LEU A 463 20.19 13.61 7.39
N LEU A 464 19.60 14.71 6.90
CA LEU A 464 18.37 15.29 7.39
C LEU A 464 17.25 14.97 6.39
N ARG A 465 16.04 14.75 6.91
CA ARG A 465 14.90 14.34 6.10
C ARG A 465 14.33 15.48 5.27
N ARG A 466 14.16 16.66 5.88
CA ARG A 466 13.31 17.73 5.36
C ARG A 466 14.13 18.99 5.10
N TYR A 467 13.99 19.56 3.90
CA TYR A 467 14.42 20.93 3.62
C TYR A 467 13.25 21.78 3.15
N ARG A 468 13.14 23.00 3.69
CA ARG A 468 12.21 24.02 3.18
C ARG A 468 12.61 25.41 3.67
N ASP A 469 12.41 26.43 2.82
CA ASP A 469 12.64 27.85 3.16
C ASP A 469 14.03 28.13 3.79
N GLY A 470 15.09 27.53 3.24
CA GLY A 470 16.47 27.73 3.71
C GLY A 470 16.87 26.90 4.93
N GLU A 471 15.99 26.02 5.42
CA GLU A 471 16.21 25.24 6.63
C GLU A 471 16.12 23.73 6.33
N ALA A 472 17.18 22.99 6.68
CA ALA A 472 17.14 21.54 6.79
C ALA A 472 16.91 21.14 8.25
N ALA A 473 16.01 20.18 8.47
CA ALA A 473 15.67 19.70 9.79
C ALA A 473 15.17 18.24 9.74
N ILE A 474 14.95 17.69 10.94
CA ILE A 474 14.49 16.33 11.22
C ILE A 474 15.54 15.30 10.83
N PRO A 475 16.05 14.49 11.77
CA PRO A 475 17.00 13.44 11.43
C PRO A 475 16.38 12.45 10.44
N ALA A 476 17.12 12.12 9.38
CA ALA A 476 16.66 11.19 8.35
C ALA A 476 16.36 9.80 8.92
N TYR A 477 15.40 9.11 8.31
CA TYR A 477 15.06 7.72 8.65
C TYR A 477 15.83 6.75 7.77
N LEU A 478 15.77 5.45 8.08
CA LEU A 478 16.41 4.40 7.30
C LEU A 478 16.11 4.51 5.80
N GLU A 479 14.83 4.74 5.45
CA GLU A 479 14.39 4.89 4.05
C GLU A 479 15.11 6.00 3.30
N ASP A 480 15.43 7.12 3.96
CA ASP A 480 16.04 8.29 3.34
C ASP A 480 17.47 7.98 2.89
N TYR A 481 18.24 7.32 3.76
CA TYR A 481 19.60 6.87 3.43
C TYR A 481 19.60 5.84 2.30
N ALA A 482 18.69 4.87 2.40
CA ALA A 482 18.63 3.75 1.46
C ALA A 482 18.18 4.17 0.05
N LEU A 483 17.11 4.96 -0.05
CA LEU A 483 16.58 5.42 -1.32
C LEU A 483 17.50 6.44 -2.00
N LEU A 484 18.09 7.37 -1.23
CA LEU A 484 19.08 8.29 -1.78
C LEU A 484 20.32 7.54 -2.26
N GLY A 485 20.85 6.60 -1.45
CA GLY A 485 21.98 5.78 -1.84
C GLY A 485 21.72 4.99 -3.13
N ALA A 486 20.52 4.41 -3.28
CA ALA A 486 20.14 3.69 -4.50
C ALA A 486 20.12 4.61 -5.73
N GLY A 487 19.56 5.82 -5.61
CA GLY A 487 19.59 6.81 -6.68
C GLY A 487 21.00 7.27 -7.06
N LEU A 488 21.89 7.40 -6.08
CA LEU A 488 23.31 7.73 -6.33
C LEU A 488 24.05 6.61 -7.07
N LEU A 489 23.69 5.34 -6.87
CA LEU A 489 24.27 4.24 -7.66
C LEU A 489 23.86 4.31 -9.13
N VAL A 490 22.59 4.60 -9.41
CA VAL A 490 22.14 4.76 -10.80
C VAL A 490 22.75 6.01 -11.44
N LEU A 491 22.98 7.08 -10.67
CA LEU A 491 23.77 8.22 -11.14
C LEU A 491 25.22 7.85 -11.46
N PHE A 492 25.85 7.00 -10.64
CA PHE A 492 27.18 6.46 -10.94
C PHE A 492 27.17 5.69 -12.26
N GLU A 493 26.20 4.79 -12.47
CA GLU A 493 26.02 4.07 -13.74
C GLU A 493 25.81 5.02 -14.92
N ALA A 494 25.05 6.11 -14.72
CA ALA A 494 24.73 7.07 -15.78
C ALA A 494 25.88 8.03 -16.14
N THR A 495 26.83 8.25 -15.24
CA THR A 495 27.87 9.29 -15.40
C THR A 495 29.29 8.77 -15.32
N GLU A 496 29.49 7.53 -14.87
CA GLU A 496 30.78 6.93 -14.51
C GLU A 496 31.58 7.75 -13.46
N ASN A 497 30.92 8.68 -12.75
CA ASN A 497 31.58 9.52 -11.75
C ASN A 497 31.61 8.81 -10.40
N GLU A 498 32.79 8.27 -10.06
CA GLU A 498 33.11 7.57 -8.80
C GLU A 498 32.72 8.32 -7.52
N THR A 499 32.55 9.64 -7.58
CA THR A 499 32.05 10.43 -6.44
C THR A 499 30.67 9.93 -5.98
N TRP A 500 29.80 9.54 -6.92
CA TRP A 500 28.46 9.07 -6.61
C TRP A 500 28.48 7.70 -5.95
N LEU A 501 29.33 6.78 -6.41
CA LEU A 501 29.55 5.49 -5.76
C LEU A 501 30.10 5.68 -4.34
N ALA A 502 31.07 6.58 -4.16
CA ALA A 502 31.63 6.87 -2.84
C ALA A 502 30.58 7.42 -1.86
N GLU A 503 29.70 8.32 -2.31
CA GLU A 503 28.61 8.84 -1.49
C GLU A 503 27.53 7.79 -1.21
N ALA A 504 27.17 6.95 -2.18
CA ALA A 504 26.26 5.82 -1.96
C ALA A 504 26.79 4.86 -0.87
N LYS A 505 28.09 4.51 -0.93
CA LYS A 505 28.77 3.71 0.10
C LYS A 505 28.78 4.41 1.45
N ARG A 506 29.02 5.72 1.49
CA ARG A 506 28.98 6.51 2.73
C ARG A 506 27.61 6.44 3.39
N LEU A 507 26.53 6.61 2.61
CA LEU A 507 25.16 6.51 3.11
C LEU A 507 24.82 5.10 3.58
N ALA A 508 25.17 4.06 2.82
CA ALA A 508 24.95 2.67 3.21
C ALA A 508 25.69 2.30 4.51
N ASN A 509 26.97 2.69 4.62
CA ASN A 509 27.77 2.42 5.81
C ASN A 509 27.24 3.18 7.04
N ARG A 510 26.73 4.40 6.86
CA ARG A 510 26.05 5.15 7.92
C ARG A 510 24.73 4.47 8.31
N ALA A 511 23.94 4.00 7.34
CA ALA A 511 22.71 3.28 7.60
C ALA A 511 22.95 2.01 8.44
N ILE A 512 23.99 1.24 8.09
CA ILE A 512 24.46 0.10 8.89
C ILE A 512 24.85 0.54 10.29
N ALA A 513 25.67 1.60 10.43
CA ALA A 513 26.15 2.03 11.74
C ALA A 513 25.04 2.53 12.68
N ASP A 514 24.03 3.22 12.14
CA ASP A 514 23.05 3.96 12.94
C ASP A 514 21.73 3.20 13.17
N PHE A 515 21.35 2.31 12.24
CA PHE A 515 20.02 1.68 12.21
C PHE A 515 20.05 0.16 12.32
N TRP A 516 21.22 -0.48 12.27
CA TRP A 516 21.35 -1.92 12.44
C TRP A 516 21.04 -2.33 13.88
N ASP A 517 20.08 -3.23 14.06
CA ASP A 517 19.79 -3.86 15.35
C ASP A 517 20.56 -5.19 15.47
N GLU A 518 21.64 -5.17 16.24
CA GLU A 518 22.50 -6.35 16.43
C GLU A 518 21.78 -7.51 17.13
N GLU A 519 20.77 -7.25 17.96
CA GLU A 519 20.05 -8.29 18.70
C GLU A 519 19.13 -9.09 17.77
N HIS A 520 18.45 -8.42 16.85
CA HIS A 520 17.43 -9.01 15.99
C HIS A 520 17.85 -9.12 14.51
N GLN A 521 19.05 -8.65 14.18
CA GLN A 521 19.70 -8.82 12.86
C GLN A 521 18.88 -8.25 11.68
N ALA A 522 18.24 -7.09 11.89
CA ALA A 522 17.50 -6.34 10.88
C ALA A 522 17.52 -4.84 11.22
N PHE A 523 17.16 -3.96 10.29
CA PHE A 523 17.22 -2.52 10.54
C PHE A 523 15.96 -1.99 11.24
N VAL A 524 16.15 -1.07 12.18
CA VAL A 524 15.09 -0.23 12.75
C VAL A 524 14.92 1.05 11.93
N ASN A 525 13.72 1.64 11.95
CA ASN A 525 13.47 2.86 11.16
C ASN A 525 14.13 4.13 11.74
N THR A 526 14.38 4.16 13.05
CA THR A 526 14.92 5.31 13.80
C THR A 526 16.22 4.96 14.51
N ALA A 527 17.21 5.86 14.47
CA ALA A 527 18.49 5.72 15.15
C ALA A 527 18.42 6.16 16.63
N ASP A 528 19.53 6.02 17.36
CA ASP A 528 19.62 6.39 18.79
C ASP A 528 19.52 7.89 19.07
N TYR A 529 19.84 8.73 18.08
CA TYR A 529 19.73 10.19 18.18
C TYR A 529 18.35 10.72 17.81
N HIS A 530 17.44 9.88 17.30
CA HIS A 530 16.03 10.25 17.18
C HIS A 530 15.41 10.36 18.58
N GLU A 531 14.34 11.13 18.69
CA GLU A 531 13.56 11.18 19.92
C GLU A 531 13.02 9.78 20.28
N ARG A 532 12.96 9.49 21.58
CA ARG A 532 12.51 8.18 22.06
C ARG A 532 10.99 8.10 22.01
N LEU A 533 10.49 7.20 21.18
CA LEU A 533 9.07 6.86 21.08
C LEU A 533 8.76 5.56 21.82
N ILE A 534 7.47 5.20 21.90
CA ILE A 534 6.95 4.04 22.66
C ILE A 534 7.58 2.71 22.23
N ALA A 535 7.89 2.59 20.93
CA ALA A 535 8.56 1.44 20.34
C ALA A 535 9.37 1.88 19.10
N ARG A 536 10.45 1.15 18.80
CA ARG A 536 11.09 1.23 17.48
C ARG A 536 10.47 0.17 16.58
N VAL A 537 10.11 0.55 15.37
CA VAL A 537 9.48 -0.33 14.38
C VAL A 537 10.53 -0.79 13.37
N LYS A 538 10.55 -2.09 13.06
CA LYS A 538 11.18 -2.62 11.84
C LYS A 538 10.09 -2.81 10.81
N GLU A 539 10.17 -2.02 9.75
CA GLU A 539 9.22 -2.13 8.65
C GLU A 539 9.56 -3.32 7.76
N VAL A 540 8.53 -4.07 7.37
CA VAL A 540 8.64 -5.18 6.40
C VAL A 540 7.75 -4.94 5.20
N HIS A 541 6.63 -4.23 5.41
CA HIS A 541 5.63 -4.05 4.39
C HIS A 541 5.80 -2.73 3.65
N ASP A 542 5.82 -2.84 2.33
CA ASP A 542 5.82 -1.70 1.44
C ASP A 542 4.51 -0.92 1.54
N ARG A 543 4.60 0.37 1.21
CA ARG A 543 3.45 1.25 1.05
C ARG A 543 3.41 1.72 -0.40
N SER A 544 3.07 2.98 -0.65
CA SER A 544 3.28 3.60 -1.96
C SER A 544 4.76 3.68 -2.37
N THR A 545 5.67 3.42 -1.43
CA THR A 545 7.13 3.37 -1.58
C THR A 545 7.69 2.11 -0.91
N PRO A 546 8.92 1.69 -1.28
CA PRO A 546 9.63 0.64 -0.57
C PRO A 546 9.74 0.96 0.92
N CYS A 547 9.54 -0.03 1.79
CA CYS A 547 9.82 0.09 3.22
C CYS A 547 11.31 0.27 3.49
N GLY A 548 11.66 0.79 4.68
CA GLY A 548 13.05 1.07 5.03
C GLY A 548 13.98 -0.15 4.90
N ASN A 549 13.57 -1.32 5.39
CA ASN A 549 14.38 -2.55 5.27
C ASN A 549 14.51 -2.98 3.81
N GLY A 550 13.43 -2.98 3.03
CA GLY A 550 13.48 -3.36 1.62
C GLY A 550 14.35 -2.44 0.78
N ALA A 551 14.25 -1.12 0.99
CA ALA A 551 15.13 -0.15 0.37
C ALA A 551 16.61 -0.39 0.76
N ALA A 552 16.88 -0.65 2.03
CA ALA A 552 18.24 -0.88 2.54
C ALA A 552 18.85 -2.16 1.94
N VAL A 553 18.13 -3.28 2.00
CA VAL A 553 18.59 -4.56 1.41
C VAL A 553 18.82 -4.40 -0.09
N ARG A 554 17.94 -3.67 -0.81
CA ARG A 554 18.12 -3.36 -2.24
C ARG A 554 19.42 -2.58 -2.50
N LEU A 555 19.69 -1.53 -1.72
CA LEU A 555 20.94 -0.76 -1.83
C LEU A 555 22.17 -1.64 -1.56
N LEU A 556 22.13 -2.45 -0.50
CA LEU A 556 23.23 -3.33 -0.12
C LEU A 556 23.48 -4.43 -1.17
N ALA A 557 22.43 -5.01 -1.73
CA ALA A 557 22.53 -5.99 -2.82
C ALA A 557 23.20 -5.38 -4.06
N LYS A 558 22.78 -4.18 -4.48
CA LYS A 558 23.40 -3.45 -5.60
C LYS A 558 24.87 -3.11 -5.31
N LEU A 559 25.19 -2.62 -4.11
CA LEU A 559 26.57 -2.34 -3.71
C LEU A 559 27.44 -3.60 -3.72
N TYR A 560 26.93 -4.72 -3.23
CA TYR A 560 27.63 -6.00 -3.31
C TYR A 560 27.90 -6.39 -4.77
N GLY A 561 26.90 -6.31 -5.64
CA GLY A 561 27.06 -6.61 -7.07
C GLY A 561 28.11 -5.74 -7.77
N ILE A 562 28.19 -4.45 -7.42
CA ILE A 562 29.16 -3.50 -8.02
C ILE A 562 30.57 -3.66 -7.42
N THR A 563 30.69 -3.88 -6.11
CA THR A 563 31.97 -3.76 -5.39
C THR A 563 32.60 -5.10 -4.98
N GLY A 564 31.81 -6.17 -4.90
CA GLY A 564 32.22 -7.45 -4.32
C GLY A 564 32.47 -7.41 -2.80
N GLU A 565 32.07 -6.33 -2.11
CA GLU A 565 32.27 -6.21 -0.66
C GLU A 565 31.26 -7.07 0.13
N GLU A 566 31.72 -8.23 0.60
CA GLU A 566 30.94 -9.24 1.34
C GLU A 566 30.15 -8.70 2.55
N ASN A 567 30.61 -7.60 3.16
CA ASN A 567 29.90 -6.97 4.27
C ASN A 567 28.48 -6.55 3.85
N TYR A 568 28.30 -6.05 2.63
CA TYR A 568 26.97 -5.64 2.15
C TYR A 568 26.05 -6.85 1.96
N ALA A 569 26.54 -7.92 1.35
CA ALA A 569 25.80 -9.18 1.23
C ALA A 569 25.42 -9.77 2.60
N TYR A 570 26.33 -9.70 3.57
CA TYR A 570 26.08 -10.15 4.94
C TYR A 570 24.87 -9.47 5.57
N PHE A 571 24.83 -8.13 5.59
CA PHE A 571 23.70 -7.40 6.19
C PHE A 571 22.40 -7.62 5.40
N ALA A 572 22.48 -7.69 4.07
CA ALA A 572 21.33 -7.96 3.22
C ALA A 572 20.71 -9.34 3.51
N TYR A 573 21.53 -10.40 3.53
CA TYR A 573 21.07 -11.77 3.82
C TYR A 573 20.53 -11.93 5.24
N ARG A 574 21.19 -11.32 6.24
CA ARG A 574 20.74 -11.34 7.63
C ARG A 574 19.37 -10.69 7.78
N THR A 575 19.17 -9.53 7.16
CA THR A 575 17.87 -8.84 7.18
C THR A 575 16.78 -9.70 6.56
N LEU A 576 17.01 -10.30 5.39
CA LEU A 576 16.04 -11.16 4.71
C LEU A 576 15.64 -12.36 5.58
N ARG A 577 16.62 -13.02 6.21
CA ARG A 577 16.39 -14.14 7.12
C ARG A 577 15.60 -13.72 8.37
N SER A 578 15.98 -12.61 8.99
CA SER A 578 15.30 -12.08 10.18
C SER A 578 13.87 -11.62 9.91
N LEU A 579 13.53 -11.32 8.66
CA LEU A 579 12.20 -10.87 8.25
C LEU A 579 11.47 -11.92 7.39
N TRP A 580 11.95 -13.16 7.33
CA TRP A 580 11.46 -14.14 6.36
C TRP A 580 10.00 -14.55 6.57
N SER A 581 9.59 -14.82 7.82
CA SER A 581 8.25 -15.27 8.16
C SER A 581 7.14 -14.34 7.65
N PRO A 582 7.18 -13.01 7.87
CA PRO A 582 6.20 -12.10 7.28
C PRO A 582 6.32 -11.98 5.75
N ILE A 583 7.53 -12.06 5.17
CA ILE A 583 7.71 -12.08 3.70
C ILE A 583 6.97 -13.29 3.11
N GLN A 584 7.17 -14.47 3.68
CA GLN A 584 6.54 -15.71 3.21
C GLN A 584 5.01 -15.68 3.38
N LYS A 585 4.52 -15.10 4.49
CA LYS A 585 3.09 -14.99 4.77
C LYS A 585 2.37 -14.00 3.87
N TYR A 586 3.02 -12.88 3.53
CA TYR A 586 2.45 -11.83 2.69
C TYR A 586 3.48 -11.28 1.66
N PRO A 587 3.82 -12.07 0.63
CA PRO A 587 4.79 -11.70 -0.39
C PRO A 587 4.44 -10.40 -1.13
N GLN A 588 3.18 -10.24 -1.56
CA GLN A 588 2.72 -9.06 -2.33
C GLN A 588 2.75 -7.73 -1.55
N GLY A 589 2.95 -7.79 -0.22
CA GLY A 589 3.16 -6.59 0.59
C GLY A 589 4.62 -6.34 0.90
N SER A 590 5.53 -7.16 0.37
CA SER A 590 6.97 -7.15 0.69
C SER A 590 7.81 -7.11 -0.59
N ASP A 591 7.28 -6.47 -1.65
CA ASP A 591 7.83 -6.49 -3.01
C ASP A 591 9.30 -6.07 -3.05
N SER A 592 9.67 -5.03 -2.31
CA SER A 592 11.04 -4.48 -2.30
C SER A 592 12.05 -5.43 -1.66
N LEU A 593 11.65 -6.21 -0.66
CA LEU A 593 12.47 -7.28 -0.06
C LEU A 593 12.58 -8.48 -1.00
N ILE A 594 11.50 -8.83 -1.70
CA ILE A 594 11.52 -9.87 -2.74
C ILE A 594 12.44 -9.45 -3.88
N TYR A 595 12.32 -8.21 -4.37
CA TYR A 595 13.19 -7.68 -5.41
C TYR A 595 14.66 -7.72 -4.98
N ALA A 596 14.96 -7.33 -3.74
CA ALA A 596 16.32 -7.39 -3.22
C ALA A 596 16.86 -8.83 -3.11
N LEU A 597 16.02 -9.79 -2.73
CA LEU A 597 16.36 -11.22 -2.76
C LEU A 597 16.71 -11.68 -4.18
N LEU A 598 15.89 -11.29 -5.17
CA LEU A 598 16.12 -11.64 -6.57
C LEU A 598 17.45 -11.04 -7.10
N LEU A 599 17.77 -9.80 -6.71
CA LEU A 599 19.06 -9.19 -7.04
C LEU A 599 20.25 -9.93 -6.42
N LEU A 600 20.12 -10.45 -5.20
CA LEU A 600 21.17 -11.23 -4.54
C LEU A 600 21.34 -12.62 -5.16
N ALA A 601 20.25 -13.25 -5.60
CA ALA A 601 20.28 -14.54 -6.27
C ALA A 601 20.94 -14.45 -7.65
N GLY A 602 20.76 -13.33 -8.36
CA GLY A 602 21.36 -13.11 -9.67
C GLY A 602 21.02 -14.22 -10.66
N ASP A 603 22.03 -14.68 -11.42
CA ASP A 603 21.90 -15.73 -12.43
C ASP A 603 21.74 -17.16 -11.85
N GLU A 604 21.75 -17.34 -10.51
CA GLU A 604 21.62 -18.67 -9.89
C GLU A 604 20.18 -19.24 -9.99
N LEU A 605 19.19 -18.40 -10.26
CA LEU A 605 17.81 -18.81 -10.52
C LEU A 605 17.62 -19.06 -12.01
N GLU A 606 17.60 -20.34 -12.43
CA GLU A 606 17.38 -20.71 -13.85
C GLU A 606 15.90 -20.76 -14.24
N GLU A 607 14.99 -21.07 -13.30
CA GLU A 607 13.54 -21.20 -13.53
C GLU A 607 12.75 -20.74 -12.28
N ILE A 608 11.49 -20.32 -12.46
CA ILE A 608 10.57 -20.03 -11.33
C ILE A 608 10.13 -21.35 -10.72
N PRO A 609 10.46 -21.65 -9.46
CA PRO A 609 9.98 -22.87 -8.82
C PRO A 609 8.44 -22.81 -8.70
N GLU A 610 7.76 -23.91 -9.01
CA GLU A 610 6.31 -23.99 -8.83
C GLU A 610 5.97 -23.62 -7.38
N ALA A 611 4.95 -22.76 -7.18
CA ALA A 611 4.49 -22.45 -5.84
C ALA A 611 4.19 -23.77 -5.11
N GLU A 612 4.70 -23.93 -3.89
CA GLU A 612 4.31 -25.07 -3.07
C GLU A 612 2.78 -25.05 -2.93
N ALA A 613 2.12 -26.20 -3.08
CA ALA A 613 0.67 -26.29 -3.03
C ALA A 613 0.18 -25.54 -1.79
N ALA A 614 -0.43 -24.37 -2.02
CA ALA A 614 -0.70 -23.41 -0.97
C ALA A 614 -1.41 -24.11 0.19
N GLN A 615 -0.81 -24.10 1.37
CA GLN A 615 -1.60 -24.33 2.58
C GLN A 615 -2.59 -23.16 2.63
N PRO A 616 -3.91 -23.40 2.52
CA PRO A 616 -4.86 -22.31 2.38
C PRO A 616 -4.71 -21.36 3.56
N ALA A 617 -4.44 -20.10 3.24
CA ALA A 617 -4.44 -19.01 4.19
C ALA A 617 -5.84 -18.92 4.81
N ILE A 618 -5.89 -18.98 6.15
CA ILE A 618 -7.12 -18.92 6.93
C ILE A 618 -7.82 -17.59 6.62
N SER A 619 -8.89 -17.65 5.82
CA SER A 619 -9.78 -16.52 5.56
C SER A 619 -10.64 -16.27 6.80
N THR A 620 -10.46 -15.11 7.43
CA THR A 620 -11.21 -14.67 8.62
C THR A 620 -12.63 -14.24 8.26
N THR A 621 -13.51 -15.20 7.99
CA THR A 621 -14.95 -15.01 8.24
C THR A 621 -15.20 -15.49 9.66
N GLY A 622 -15.57 -14.59 10.58
CA GLY A 622 -15.65 -14.78 12.04
C GLY A 622 -16.64 -15.83 12.56
N LEU A 623 -16.54 -17.06 12.06
CA LEU A 623 -17.17 -18.27 12.58
C LEU A 623 -16.05 -19.14 13.17
N PRO A 624 -16.25 -19.74 14.36
CA PRO A 624 -15.21 -20.49 15.07
C PRO A 624 -14.83 -21.82 14.41
N VAL A 625 -15.55 -22.22 13.35
CA VAL A 625 -15.29 -23.44 12.57
C VAL A 625 -15.43 -23.10 11.09
N HIS A 626 -14.32 -23.18 10.37
CA HIS A 626 -14.24 -23.01 8.92
C HIS A 626 -14.30 -24.37 8.23
N VAL A 627 -14.99 -24.47 7.10
CA VAL A 627 -15.16 -25.71 6.34
C VAL A 627 -14.78 -25.49 4.88
N GLU A 628 -13.86 -26.29 4.37
CA GLU A 628 -13.37 -26.26 3.00
C GLU A 628 -13.68 -27.58 2.29
N MET A 629 -13.86 -27.52 0.97
CA MET A 629 -14.01 -28.69 0.11
C MET A 629 -12.83 -28.76 -0.86
N HIS A 630 -12.13 -29.88 -0.85
CA HIS A 630 -10.98 -30.14 -1.71
C HIS A 630 -11.29 -31.34 -2.60
N ILE A 631 -11.20 -31.15 -3.92
CA ILE A 631 -11.37 -32.23 -4.90
C ILE A 631 -10.06 -32.99 -5.03
N MET A 632 -10.12 -34.32 -4.98
CA MET A 632 -8.94 -35.18 -5.07
C MET A 632 -9.18 -36.36 -6.00
N GLU A 633 -8.10 -37.02 -6.43
CA GLU A 633 -8.20 -38.23 -7.23
C GLU A 633 -9.00 -39.30 -6.46
N GLY A 634 -10.14 -39.71 -7.01
CA GLY A 634 -11.00 -40.76 -6.43
C GLY A 634 -11.90 -40.30 -5.27
N GLY A 635 -12.05 -39.00 -4.98
CA GLY A 635 -12.90 -38.55 -3.87
C GLY A 635 -12.98 -37.05 -3.65
N VAL A 636 -13.66 -36.68 -2.58
CA VAL A 636 -13.76 -35.30 -2.07
C VAL A 636 -13.30 -35.31 -0.62
N MET A 637 -12.43 -34.38 -0.24
CA MET A 637 -12.04 -34.16 1.15
C MET A 637 -12.71 -32.91 1.69
N ILE A 638 -13.45 -33.05 2.78
CA ILE A 638 -13.97 -31.93 3.56
C ILE A 638 -13.01 -31.68 4.72
N ARG A 639 -12.47 -30.47 4.79
CA ARG A 639 -11.55 -30.03 5.85
C ARG A 639 -12.28 -29.07 6.78
N PHE A 640 -12.25 -29.34 8.08
CA PHE A 640 -12.73 -28.45 9.12
C PHE A 640 -11.54 -27.87 9.87
N LEU A 641 -11.51 -26.54 10.02
CA LEU A 641 -10.53 -25.81 10.81
C LEU A 641 -11.26 -25.14 11.97
N MET A 642 -10.93 -25.53 13.20
CA MET A 642 -11.58 -25.06 14.42
C MET A 642 -10.63 -24.15 15.20
N GLU A 643 -11.13 -23.00 15.64
CA GLU A 643 -10.38 -22.09 16.50
C GLU A 643 -10.01 -22.74 17.84
N ARG A 644 -8.94 -22.24 18.48
CA ARG A 644 -8.48 -22.79 19.76
C ARG A 644 -9.57 -22.68 20.82
N GLY A 645 -9.90 -23.81 21.45
CA GLY A 645 -10.95 -23.89 22.48
C GLY A 645 -12.33 -24.31 21.94
N TRP A 646 -12.49 -24.33 20.62
CA TRP A 646 -13.69 -24.80 19.95
C TRP A 646 -13.56 -26.26 19.48
N HIS A 647 -14.69 -26.94 19.42
CA HIS A 647 -14.84 -28.29 18.92
C HIS A 647 -16.19 -28.46 18.20
N ILE A 648 -16.32 -29.51 17.41
CA ILE A 648 -17.60 -29.97 16.87
C ILE A 648 -17.89 -31.39 17.34
N HIS A 649 -19.15 -31.78 17.38
CA HIS A 649 -19.52 -33.15 17.77
C HIS A 649 -19.15 -34.18 16.70
N GLY A 650 -18.97 -35.42 17.14
CA GLY A 650 -18.76 -36.58 16.28
C GLY A 650 -19.90 -36.81 15.28
N ALA A 651 -19.65 -37.66 14.28
CA ALA A 651 -20.68 -38.05 13.32
C ALA A 651 -21.68 -39.05 13.89
N GLU A 652 -21.24 -39.88 14.84
CA GLU A 652 -22.03 -40.92 15.50
C GLU A 652 -21.85 -40.86 17.03
N GLY A 653 -22.75 -41.50 17.78
CA GLY A 653 -22.64 -41.61 19.25
C GLY A 653 -22.92 -40.31 20.01
N VAL A 654 -23.43 -39.28 19.33
CA VAL A 654 -23.80 -37.99 19.92
C VAL A 654 -25.18 -38.10 20.61
N PRO A 655 -25.34 -37.62 21.86
CA PRO A 655 -26.64 -37.60 22.55
C PRO A 655 -27.74 -36.86 21.79
N GLU A 656 -29.00 -37.27 21.95
CA GLU A 656 -30.15 -36.78 21.15
C GLU A 656 -30.40 -35.25 21.20
N HIS A 657 -29.88 -34.56 22.21
CA HIS A 657 -30.05 -33.11 22.39
C HIS A 657 -28.95 -32.27 21.71
N LEU A 658 -27.94 -32.91 21.11
CA LEU A 658 -26.82 -32.27 20.43
C LEU A 658 -26.84 -32.61 18.93
N VAL A 659 -26.26 -31.74 18.11
CA VAL A 659 -26.24 -31.93 16.65
C VAL A 659 -24.96 -32.64 16.21
N PRO A 660 -25.04 -33.84 15.61
CA PRO A 660 -23.86 -34.53 15.07
C PRO A 660 -23.36 -33.87 13.79
N THR A 661 -22.07 -34.02 13.51
CA THR A 661 -21.48 -33.55 12.25
C THR A 661 -21.93 -34.44 11.09
N ARG A 662 -22.48 -33.84 10.03
CA ARG A 662 -22.98 -34.55 8.85
C ARG A 662 -22.44 -33.92 7.56
N ILE A 663 -22.14 -34.77 6.59
CA ILE A 663 -21.70 -34.36 5.26
C ILE A 663 -22.59 -35.08 4.25
N GLU A 664 -23.29 -34.30 3.42
CA GLU A 664 -24.07 -34.80 2.29
C GLU A 664 -23.40 -34.31 1.01
N ILE A 665 -23.02 -35.22 0.11
CA ILE A 665 -22.39 -34.86 -1.18
C ILE A 665 -23.32 -35.24 -2.33
N SER A 666 -23.41 -34.35 -3.31
CA SER A 666 -24.12 -34.57 -4.57
C SER A 666 -23.29 -34.02 -5.73
N SER A 667 -23.57 -34.49 -6.95
CA SER A 667 -22.91 -33.99 -8.14
C SER A 667 -23.88 -33.93 -9.32
N THR A 668 -23.65 -33.02 -10.26
CA THR A 668 -24.33 -33.02 -11.57
C THR A 668 -23.71 -34.04 -12.54
N LEU A 669 -22.54 -34.56 -12.21
CA LEU A 669 -21.89 -35.66 -12.91
C LEU A 669 -22.43 -37.01 -12.41
N PRO A 670 -22.34 -38.09 -13.21
CA PRO A 670 -22.84 -39.41 -12.81
C PRO A 670 -21.88 -40.09 -11.82
N LEU A 671 -21.50 -39.41 -10.73
CA LEU A 671 -20.63 -39.95 -9.68
C LEU A 671 -21.45 -40.59 -8.58
N VAL A 672 -21.02 -41.76 -8.11
CA VAL A 672 -21.57 -42.44 -6.94
C VAL A 672 -20.59 -42.24 -5.79
N PHE A 673 -21.01 -41.52 -4.76
CA PHE A 673 -20.21 -41.27 -3.55
C PHE A 673 -20.47 -42.37 -2.50
N GLY A 674 -19.42 -42.77 -1.80
CA GLY A 674 -19.50 -43.62 -0.61
C GLY A 674 -19.82 -42.82 0.65
N GLU A 675 -19.89 -43.50 1.79
CA GLU A 675 -20.10 -42.86 3.09
C GLU A 675 -18.89 -41.99 3.49
N PRO A 676 -19.10 -40.83 4.13
CA PRO A 676 -18.01 -40.00 4.66
C PRO A 676 -17.17 -40.74 5.71
N MET A 677 -15.86 -40.80 5.48
CA MET A 677 -14.92 -41.49 6.34
C MET A 677 -14.36 -40.54 7.41
N PHE A 678 -15.03 -40.50 8.56
CA PHE A 678 -14.57 -39.73 9.70
C PHE A 678 -13.44 -40.46 10.45
N PRO A 679 -12.36 -39.76 10.86
CA PRO A 679 -11.38 -40.33 11.79
C PRO A 679 -12.02 -40.57 13.17
N PRO A 680 -11.39 -41.41 14.03
CA PRO A 680 -11.86 -41.62 15.40
C PRO A 680 -11.98 -40.29 16.17
N PRO A 681 -13.13 -39.98 16.80
CA PRO A 681 -13.29 -38.76 17.58
C PRO A 681 -12.59 -38.86 18.93
N ASP A 682 -12.22 -37.70 19.48
CA ASP A 682 -11.87 -37.57 20.89
C ASP A 682 -13.13 -37.72 21.76
N THR A 683 -12.96 -38.01 23.04
CA THR A 683 -14.07 -38.13 23.99
C THR A 683 -14.04 -36.99 24.99
N LEU A 684 -15.11 -36.20 25.03
CA LEU A 684 -15.32 -35.14 26.01
C LEU A 684 -16.25 -35.60 27.12
N GLN A 685 -15.87 -35.40 28.38
CA GLN A 685 -16.67 -35.77 29.55
C GLN A 685 -16.92 -34.54 30.44
N THR A 686 -18.15 -34.05 30.44
CA THR A 686 -18.56 -32.85 31.18
C THR A 686 -19.14 -33.22 32.55
N GLY A 687 -18.26 -33.52 33.51
CA GLY A 687 -18.61 -33.85 34.89
C GLY A 687 -18.78 -35.35 35.18
N GLU A 688 -18.77 -35.72 36.47
CA GLU A 688 -18.62 -37.12 36.93
C GLU A 688 -19.78 -38.07 36.57
N THR A 689 -20.92 -37.54 36.11
CA THR A 689 -22.13 -38.32 35.79
C THR A 689 -22.64 -38.13 34.35
N ALA A 690 -21.98 -37.31 33.54
CA ALA A 690 -22.39 -37.05 32.17
C ALA A 690 -21.96 -38.19 31.22
N GLN A 691 -22.84 -38.51 30.26
CA GLN A 691 -22.52 -39.43 29.18
C GLN A 691 -21.37 -38.84 28.33
N PRO A 692 -20.31 -39.60 28.03
CA PRO A 692 -19.22 -39.10 27.21
C PRO A 692 -19.70 -38.72 25.80
N VAL A 693 -19.25 -37.57 25.30
CA VAL A 693 -19.63 -37.02 23.99
C VAL A 693 -18.43 -37.11 23.04
N PRO A 694 -18.58 -37.72 21.86
CA PRO A 694 -17.52 -37.73 20.85
C PRO A 694 -17.38 -36.34 20.22
N VAL A 695 -16.15 -35.84 20.10
CA VAL A 695 -15.84 -34.50 19.56
C VAL A 695 -14.59 -34.51 18.68
N TYR A 696 -14.48 -33.51 17.81
CA TYR A 696 -13.26 -33.22 17.04
C TYR A 696 -12.73 -31.83 17.40
N ARG A 697 -11.40 -31.68 17.50
CA ARG A 697 -10.71 -30.44 17.86
C ARG A 697 -9.60 -30.12 16.86
N GLY A 698 -9.27 -28.84 16.71
CA GLY A 698 -8.20 -28.38 15.83
C GLY A 698 -8.57 -28.58 14.36
N GLU A 699 -7.93 -29.54 13.69
CA GLU A 699 -8.18 -29.84 12.28
C GLU A 699 -8.80 -31.22 12.11
N LEU A 700 -9.89 -31.29 11.35
CA LEU A 700 -10.55 -32.54 10.97
C LEU A 700 -10.58 -32.66 9.44
N ARG A 701 -10.12 -33.80 8.91
CA ARG A 701 -10.23 -34.14 7.49
C ARG A 701 -11.15 -35.35 7.33
N VAL A 702 -12.17 -35.20 6.50
CA VAL A 702 -13.15 -36.27 6.22
C VAL A 702 -13.14 -36.52 4.72
N VAL A 703 -12.84 -37.76 4.33
CA VAL A 703 -12.80 -38.15 2.91
C VAL A 703 -14.11 -38.82 2.54
N VAL A 704 -14.71 -38.39 1.44
CA VAL A 704 -15.87 -39.01 0.82
C VAL A 704 -15.42 -39.61 -0.51
N PRO A 705 -15.23 -40.94 -0.59
CA PRO A 705 -14.70 -41.57 -1.78
C PRO A 705 -15.75 -41.59 -2.91
N VAL A 706 -15.30 -41.48 -4.15
CA VAL A 706 -16.10 -41.87 -5.32
C VAL A 706 -15.96 -43.38 -5.47
N ILE A 707 -17.06 -44.10 -5.28
CA ILE A 707 -17.10 -45.58 -5.31
C ILE A 707 -17.62 -46.14 -6.63
N GLY A 708 -18.07 -45.27 -7.53
CA GLY A 708 -18.52 -45.67 -8.86
C GLY A 708 -18.79 -44.46 -9.75
N ILE A 709 -18.81 -44.71 -11.06
CA ILE A 709 -19.14 -43.73 -12.09
C ILE A 709 -20.19 -44.37 -12.99
N GLY A 710 -21.32 -43.69 -13.18
CA GLY A 710 -22.38 -44.05 -14.11
C GLY A 710 -22.06 -43.62 -15.54
N GLU A 711 -23.05 -43.67 -16.43
CA GLU A 711 -22.86 -43.35 -17.85
C GLU A 711 -22.54 -41.85 -18.05
N VAL A 712 -21.31 -41.56 -18.50
CA VAL A 712 -20.80 -40.20 -18.68
C VAL A 712 -21.35 -39.59 -19.97
N THR A 713 -22.25 -38.62 -19.83
CA THR A 713 -22.84 -37.85 -20.94
C THR A 713 -22.20 -36.48 -21.12
N THR A 714 -21.52 -35.96 -20.09
CA THR A 714 -20.74 -34.70 -20.07
C THR A 714 -19.52 -34.89 -19.17
N ASP A 715 -18.42 -34.22 -19.51
CA ASP A 715 -17.14 -34.31 -18.79
C ASP A 715 -16.93 -33.15 -17.80
N THR A 716 -17.84 -32.18 -17.73
CA THR A 716 -17.78 -31.03 -16.82
C THR A 716 -19.07 -30.92 -16.03
N GLY A 717 -18.95 -30.58 -14.75
CA GLY A 717 -20.09 -30.42 -13.87
C GLY A 717 -19.69 -29.94 -12.49
N GLU A 718 -20.63 -29.96 -11.56
CA GLU A 718 -20.45 -29.46 -10.21
C GLU A 718 -20.47 -30.60 -9.19
N ILE A 719 -19.68 -30.46 -8.15
CA ILE A 719 -19.82 -31.21 -6.91
C ILE A 719 -20.31 -30.24 -5.84
N ARG A 720 -21.33 -30.65 -5.09
CA ARG A 720 -21.90 -29.88 -3.98
C ARG A 720 -21.80 -30.68 -2.69
N ALA A 721 -21.19 -30.10 -1.66
CA ALA A 721 -21.18 -30.65 -0.33
C ALA A 721 -21.99 -29.77 0.61
N LYS A 722 -22.96 -30.38 1.31
CA LYS A 722 -23.73 -29.76 2.37
C LYS A 722 -23.24 -30.31 3.70
N VAL A 723 -22.60 -29.46 4.48
CA VAL A 723 -21.95 -29.82 5.74
C VAL A 723 -22.72 -29.20 6.89
N THR A 724 -23.23 -30.02 7.79
CA THR A 724 -23.92 -29.55 9.01
C THR A 724 -23.07 -29.89 10.23
N CYS A 725 -22.76 -28.90 11.06
CA CYS A 725 -22.05 -29.09 12.31
C CYS A 725 -22.52 -28.09 13.36
N GLN A 726 -22.20 -28.34 14.63
CA GLN A 726 -22.48 -27.41 15.72
C GLN A 726 -21.19 -27.11 16.46
N PRO A 727 -20.67 -25.88 16.35
CA PRO A 727 -19.53 -25.42 17.13
C PRO A 727 -19.87 -25.32 18.61
N CYS A 728 -19.03 -25.89 19.46
CA CYS A 728 -19.15 -25.81 20.90
C CYS A 728 -17.79 -25.53 21.56
N THR A 729 -17.82 -24.92 22.73
CA THR A 729 -16.74 -24.95 23.72
C THR A 729 -17.09 -25.99 24.79
N ASP A 730 -16.20 -26.20 25.76
CA ASP A 730 -16.45 -27.16 26.84
C ASP A 730 -17.64 -26.77 27.75
N THR A 731 -18.15 -25.54 27.63
CA THR A 731 -19.22 -24.99 28.48
C THR A 731 -20.47 -24.53 27.75
N GLU A 732 -20.40 -24.27 26.44
CA GLU A 732 -21.51 -23.72 25.65
C GLU A 732 -21.46 -24.16 24.19
N CYS A 733 -22.63 -24.19 23.52
CA CYS A 733 -22.74 -24.50 22.10
C CYS A 733 -23.38 -23.34 21.34
N ALA A 734 -22.82 -23.03 20.17
CA ALA A 734 -23.43 -22.12 19.22
C ALA A 734 -24.65 -22.77 18.54
N LEU A 735 -25.39 -21.98 17.77
CA LEU A 735 -26.45 -22.53 16.91
C LEU A 735 -25.83 -23.48 15.87
N PRO A 736 -26.50 -24.61 15.54
CA PRO A 736 -26.07 -25.47 14.46
C PRO A 736 -25.98 -24.69 13.15
N GLN A 737 -24.90 -24.92 12.41
CA GLN A 737 -24.66 -24.30 11.11
C GLN A 737 -24.67 -25.34 10.01
N THR A 738 -25.19 -24.95 8.85
CA THR A 738 -25.12 -25.72 7.62
C THR A 738 -24.44 -24.88 6.56
N VAL A 739 -23.30 -25.36 6.06
CA VAL A 739 -22.51 -24.73 5.00
C VAL A 739 -22.70 -25.51 3.71
N GLU A 740 -22.97 -24.82 2.62
CA GLU A 740 -23.01 -25.41 1.27
C GLU A 740 -21.78 -24.97 0.49
N LEU A 741 -21.01 -25.94 0.01
CA LEU A 741 -19.78 -25.77 -0.76
C LEU A 741 -20.04 -26.29 -2.18
N VAL A 742 -19.59 -25.56 -3.19
CA VAL A 742 -19.78 -25.90 -4.61
C VAL A 742 -18.48 -25.71 -5.36
N GLU A 743 -18.02 -26.74 -6.06
CA GLU A 743 -16.82 -26.68 -6.91
C GLU A 743 -17.15 -27.14 -8.33
N GLN A 744 -16.56 -26.45 -9.31
CA GLN A 744 -16.59 -26.86 -10.72
C GLN A 744 -15.49 -27.90 -10.96
N VAL A 745 -15.86 -29.03 -11.55
CA VAL A 745 -14.94 -30.14 -11.77
C VAL A 745 -15.04 -30.67 -13.21
N ARG A 746 -13.91 -31.18 -13.71
CA ARG A 746 -13.82 -31.90 -14.97
C ARG A 746 -13.43 -33.36 -14.72
N LEU A 747 -14.20 -34.29 -15.26
CA LEU A 747 -13.89 -35.72 -15.22
C LEU A 747 -12.80 -36.05 -16.24
N HIS A 748 -11.71 -36.60 -15.74
CA HIS A 748 -10.67 -37.21 -16.55
C HIS A 748 -10.73 -38.72 -16.33
N LEU A 749 -11.37 -39.45 -17.26
CA LEU A 749 -11.34 -40.91 -17.26
C LEU A 749 -9.95 -41.36 -17.74
N ARG A 750 -9.20 -42.09 -16.91
CA ARG A 750 -7.97 -42.76 -17.36
C ARG A 750 -8.37 -44.03 -18.11
N ASP A 751 -7.88 -44.20 -19.34
CA ASP A 751 -8.03 -45.45 -20.09
C ASP A 751 -7.44 -46.63 -19.28
N GLU A 752 -8.19 -47.73 -19.25
CA GLU A 752 -8.09 -48.81 -18.26
C GLU A 752 -6.70 -49.44 -18.08
N GLY A 753 -6.39 -49.74 -16.80
CA GLY A 753 -5.26 -50.57 -16.40
C GLY A 753 -5.25 -51.01 -14.94
N VAL A 754 -6.30 -51.72 -14.50
CA VAL A 754 -6.36 -52.59 -13.29
C VAL A 754 -6.33 -51.91 -11.90
N ARG A 755 -7.54 -51.82 -11.33
CA ARG A 755 -7.98 -51.74 -9.91
C ARG A 755 -7.49 -50.59 -9.03
#